data_AF-A0AAE3E002-F1
#
_entry.id   AF-A0AAE3E002-F1
#
_cell.length_a   1.000
_cell.length_b   1.000
_cell.length_c   1.000
_cell.angle_alpha   90.00
_cell.angle_beta   90.00
_cell.angle_gamma   90.00
#
_symmetry.space_group_name_H-M   'P 1'
#
loop_
_entity.id
_entity.type
_entity.pdbx_description
1 polymer ?
#
loop_
_entity_poly.entity_id
_entity_poly.type
_entity_poly.pdbx_seq_one_letter_code
_entity_poly.pdbx_strand_id
1 'polypeptide(L)'
;MQNKTKLFKTAICIITTLILIFGTIPCGAVLSDESNAPTFTNLVVFMKFSDEDEFINNTYADTTVRNILDNTYNKSVYNVADYFKTVSGGKMNMQTLYLFDNNNSLTLSKPRGYYAEKDDQNPYGYESGEENSRMYELQADWANTISNAITNGNKPKDIEENQFNFADLDRNRDGKIDLITVIYKNTTQNISVGWNSPLWDYHSYSNMISVQEGVNTYQSGEYLQLTCNYENVNGLVLYRSEDNLPILPTGKICHETMHALGLKDLYRSNQTSAVYYMSLMAKHLTPIGQYISVKERESLGWLDNNQIKTIDKNGTYTLYPASAQNEVVAYKRDLPNGKTLYLEYRQFDDNGNKYDTKNKKLYSCNTGDLIKGVTLKSGLICYLANTGVRFPSNINTTGANWNMQVVSNGQYSTMSDCAVGDGEELYIDNDIFVYVTNMSADKLEFEISGIAETTPTPTLTPTSTPTPTINPTPTVSPSPIPSPTPTATPRPTHTTSPTATPTITPTTSPTATPHPTPTITPTATPTATPTASPTLIPTSTPKPTPRPTATTNPTITPATSPTATTCPTHDINCTIEGNNISVKLTNSTSGGIILISEFHSDGRLLRCTINSPQENISVPLLSATHTVKVMWWNSLNNLVPITDSKTVTK
;
A
#
# COMPACT_ATOMS: atom_id res chain seq x y z
N MET A 1 -3.15 65.51 18.49
CA MET A 1 -2.72 64.21 19.07
C MET A 1 -3.70 63.60 20.08
N GLN A 2 -4.44 64.37 20.90
CA GLN A 2 -5.24 63.83 22.02
C GLN A 2 -6.35 62.80 21.67
N ASN A 3 -7.00 62.88 20.50
CA ASN A 3 -8.10 61.94 20.17
C ASN A 3 -7.62 60.50 19.87
N LYS A 4 -6.42 60.31 19.31
CA LYS A 4 -5.88 58.95 19.09
C LYS A 4 -5.56 58.25 20.41
N THR A 5 -5.07 58.99 21.41
CA THR A 5 -4.77 58.45 22.75
C THR A 5 -6.03 58.06 23.53
N LYS A 6 -7.17 58.72 23.28
CA LYS A 6 -8.46 58.36 23.89
C LYS A 6 -9.00 57.03 23.34
N LEU A 7 -9.01 56.85 22.01
CA LEU A 7 -9.42 55.57 21.40
C LEU A 7 -8.54 54.40 21.88
N PHE A 8 -7.22 54.58 21.94
CA PHE A 8 -6.31 53.53 22.40
C PHE A 8 -6.58 53.10 23.85
N LYS A 9 -6.84 54.05 24.76
CA LYS A 9 -7.18 53.73 26.15
C LYS A 9 -8.53 53.03 26.29
N THR A 10 -9.54 53.41 25.51
CA THR A 10 -10.84 52.73 25.51
C THR A 10 -10.73 51.31 24.96
N ALA A 11 -9.98 51.10 23.87
CA ALA A 11 -9.77 49.77 23.29
C ALA A 11 -9.02 48.82 24.25
N ILE A 12 -7.94 49.29 24.89
CA ILE A 12 -7.22 48.52 25.91
C ILE A 12 -8.15 48.16 27.08
N CYS A 13 -8.97 49.11 27.55
CA CYS A 13 -9.89 48.87 28.67
C CYS A 13 -10.96 47.82 28.33
N ILE A 14 -11.51 47.83 27.11
CA ILE A 14 -12.45 46.80 26.62
C ILE A 14 -11.76 45.42 26.58
N ILE A 15 -10.53 45.33 26.07
CA ILE A 15 -9.77 44.07 26.00
C ILE A 15 -9.49 43.51 27.40
N THR A 16 -9.02 44.33 28.36
CA THR A 16 -8.84 43.86 29.75
C THR A 16 -10.14 43.48 30.43
N THR A 17 -11.27 44.10 30.07
CA THR A 17 -12.57 43.76 30.66
C THR A 17 -13.12 42.45 30.09
N LEU A 18 -12.91 42.15 28.80
CA LEU A 18 -13.25 40.84 28.23
C LEU A 18 -12.44 39.70 28.87
N ILE A 19 -11.13 39.91 29.10
CA ILE A 19 -10.24 38.93 29.74
C ILE A 19 -10.63 38.66 31.22
N LEU A 20 -11.35 39.59 31.87
CA LEU A 20 -11.88 39.42 33.22
C LEU A 20 -13.29 38.80 33.28
N ILE A 21 -14.04 38.83 32.17
CA ILE A 21 -15.41 38.28 32.10
C ILE A 21 -15.41 36.81 31.61
N PHE A 22 -14.49 36.46 30.70
CA PHE A 22 -14.28 35.06 30.29
C PHE A 22 -13.16 34.45 31.13
N GLY A 23 -13.56 33.64 32.11
CA GLY A 23 -12.72 33.27 33.26
C GLY A 23 -11.43 32.50 32.92
N THR A 24 -10.43 32.74 33.76
CA THR A 24 -9.26 31.89 34.06
C THR A 24 -9.05 30.67 33.15
N ILE A 25 -8.36 30.87 32.03
CA ILE A 25 -7.66 29.77 31.36
C ILE A 25 -6.50 29.36 32.29
N PRO A 26 -6.38 28.07 32.69
CA PRO A 26 -5.27 27.64 33.52
C PRO A 26 -3.93 27.86 32.79
N CYS A 27 -2.97 28.45 33.50
CA CYS A 27 -1.61 28.66 33.01
C CYS A 27 -0.98 27.28 32.70
N GLY A 28 -0.79 26.97 31.42
CA GLY A 28 -0.39 25.63 30.97
C GLY A 28 -0.78 25.30 29.51
N ALA A 29 -1.66 26.09 28.88
CA ALA A 29 -1.91 25.97 27.45
C ALA A 29 -0.67 26.38 26.64
N VAL A 30 0.15 25.39 26.26
CA VAL A 30 1.04 25.51 25.09
C VAL A 30 0.15 25.87 23.91
N LEU A 31 0.47 26.96 23.21
CA LEU A 31 -0.10 27.22 21.89
C LEU A 31 0.45 26.15 20.96
N SER A 32 -0.29 25.04 20.82
CA SER A 32 0.02 23.99 19.86
C SER A 32 0.03 24.61 18.47
N ASP A 33 1.13 24.44 17.76
CA ASP A 33 1.25 24.82 16.35
C ASP A 33 0.19 24.06 15.54
N GLU A 34 -0.87 24.76 15.12
CA GLU A 34 -2.01 24.13 14.42
C GLU A 34 -1.60 23.44 13.12
N SER A 35 -0.43 23.77 12.56
CA SER A 35 0.15 23.08 11.40
C SER A 35 0.53 21.61 11.65
N ASN A 36 0.55 21.17 12.92
CA ASN A 36 0.84 19.79 13.33
C ASN A 36 -0.39 19.03 13.86
N ALA A 37 -1.60 19.59 13.77
CA ALA A 37 -2.83 18.85 14.10
C ALA A 37 -3.06 17.68 13.11
N PRO A 38 -3.54 16.49 13.55
CA PRO A 38 -3.90 15.41 12.64
C PRO A 38 -5.02 15.83 11.68
N THR A 39 -4.83 15.58 10.38
CA THR A 39 -5.85 15.80 9.33
C THR A 39 -6.37 14.50 8.72
N PHE A 40 -5.84 13.36 9.15
CA PHE A 40 -6.23 12.02 8.73
C PHE A 40 -5.91 11.01 9.83
N THR A 41 -6.78 10.04 10.09
CA THR A 41 -6.52 8.98 11.10
C THR A 41 -6.49 7.58 10.49
N ASN A 42 -5.43 6.80 10.77
CA ASN A 42 -5.37 5.38 10.45
C ASN A 42 -5.64 4.55 11.71
N LEU A 43 -6.72 3.78 11.74
CA LEU A 43 -6.98 2.81 12.80
C LEU A 43 -6.33 1.46 12.47
N VAL A 44 -5.17 1.18 13.05
CA VAL A 44 -4.52 -0.13 12.96
C VAL A 44 -5.18 -1.12 13.91
N VAL A 45 -5.49 -2.30 13.41
CA VAL A 45 -6.05 -3.41 14.20
C VAL A 45 -5.20 -4.66 13.98
N PHE A 46 -4.52 -5.10 15.03
CA PHE A 46 -3.77 -6.35 14.99
C PHE A 46 -4.72 -7.53 15.13
N MET A 47 -4.58 -8.52 14.25
CA MET A 47 -5.46 -9.68 14.22
C MET A 47 -4.70 -10.99 14.13
N LYS A 48 -5.23 -12.01 14.79
CA LYS A 48 -4.78 -13.39 14.69
C LYS A 48 -5.97 -14.31 14.44
N PHE A 49 -5.73 -15.44 13.78
CA PHE A 49 -6.76 -16.43 13.53
C PHE A 49 -7.06 -17.27 14.79
N SER A 50 -8.18 -17.99 14.81
CA SER A 50 -8.64 -18.70 16.01
C SER A 50 -7.70 -19.83 16.47
N ASP A 51 -6.87 -20.32 15.56
CA ASP A 51 -5.84 -21.35 15.73
C ASP A 51 -4.44 -20.79 16.04
N GLU A 52 -4.31 -19.48 16.30
CA GLU A 52 -3.03 -18.81 16.48
C GLU A 52 -2.83 -18.21 17.88
N ASP A 53 -1.63 -18.39 18.44
CA ASP A 53 -1.17 -17.68 19.63
C ASP A 53 -1.05 -16.17 19.41
N GLU A 54 -1.07 -15.40 20.50
CA GLU A 54 -0.76 -13.96 20.49
C GLU A 54 0.64 -13.69 19.87
N PHE A 55 0.80 -12.52 19.23
CA PHE A 55 2.01 -12.14 18.49
C PHE A 55 2.47 -10.69 18.71
N ILE A 56 1.61 -9.77 19.15
CA ILE A 56 1.99 -8.34 19.21
C ILE A 56 3.06 -8.05 20.28
N ASN A 57 3.22 -8.97 21.23
CA ASN A 57 4.23 -8.93 22.28
C ASN A 57 5.49 -9.77 21.94
N ASN A 58 5.51 -10.47 20.80
CA ASN A 58 6.71 -11.16 20.32
C ASN A 58 7.80 -10.13 20.00
N THR A 59 9.06 -10.49 20.28
CA THR A 59 10.19 -9.56 20.20
C THR A 59 11.10 -9.92 19.03
N TYR A 60 11.38 -8.93 18.18
CA TYR A 60 12.33 -9.02 17.06
C TYR A 60 13.24 -7.79 17.10
N ALA A 61 14.53 -7.94 16.85
CA ALA A 61 15.51 -6.84 16.98
C ALA A 61 15.37 -6.08 18.34
N ASP A 62 15.22 -6.83 19.44
CA ASP A 62 15.05 -6.30 20.81
C ASP A 62 13.81 -5.40 21.01
N THR A 63 12.84 -5.44 20.08
CA THR A 63 11.62 -4.61 20.11
C THR A 63 10.38 -5.48 19.89
N THR A 64 9.28 -5.20 20.61
CA THR A 64 8.02 -5.93 20.42
C THR A 64 7.38 -5.60 19.07
N VAL A 65 6.64 -6.54 18.47
CA VAL A 65 5.87 -6.31 17.23
C VAL A 65 5.02 -5.04 17.29
N ARG A 66 4.33 -4.80 18.41
CA ARG A 66 3.53 -3.59 18.65
C ARG A 66 4.38 -2.31 18.48
N ASN A 67 5.57 -2.28 19.07
CA ASN A 67 6.49 -1.14 19.01
C ASN A 67 7.21 -1.03 17.66
N ILE A 68 7.51 -2.14 16.97
CA ILE A 68 8.05 -2.12 15.60
C ILE A 68 7.05 -1.45 14.65
N LEU A 69 5.77 -1.76 14.78
CA LEU A 69 4.72 -1.16 13.95
C LEU A 69 4.48 0.31 14.30
N ASP A 70 4.50 0.69 15.57
CA ASP A 70 4.47 2.11 15.97
C ASP A 70 5.70 2.91 15.51
N ASN A 71 6.90 2.32 15.55
CA ASN A 71 8.10 2.90 14.92
C ASN A 71 7.89 3.11 13.42
N THR A 72 7.30 2.12 12.75
CA THR A 72 7.04 2.12 11.30
C THR A 72 5.99 3.16 10.91
N TYR A 73 4.94 3.33 11.70
CA TYR A 73 3.85 4.27 11.40
C TYR A 73 4.12 5.70 11.86
N ASN A 74 4.68 5.89 13.06
CA ASN A 74 4.69 7.17 13.77
C ASN A 74 6.09 7.70 14.14
N LYS A 75 7.01 6.86 14.65
CA LYS A 75 8.19 7.35 15.39
C LYS A 75 9.52 7.42 14.63
N SER A 76 9.78 6.54 13.66
CA SER A 76 11.10 6.48 13.01
C SER A 76 11.35 7.64 12.04
N VAL A 77 12.63 7.97 11.78
CA VAL A 77 13.08 8.88 10.71
C VAL A 77 12.46 8.53 9.35
N TYR A 78 12.19 7.25 9.09
CA TYR A 78 11.45 6.79 7.91
C TYR A 78 10.14 6.10 8.32
N ASN A 79 9.18 6.89 8.80
CA ASN A 79 7.83 6.40 9.13
C ASN A 79 6.79 6.76 8.05
N VAL A 80 5.60 6.14 8.15
CA VAL A 80 4.47 6.33 7.23
C VAL A 80 3.84 7.72 7.36
N ALA A 81 3.57 8.20 8.58
CA ALA A 81 2.94 9.49 8.79
C ALA A 81 3.77 10.66 8.23
N ASP A 82 5.08 10.65 8.45
CA ASP A 82 6.03 11.63 7.93
C ASP A 82 6.20 11.51 6.41
N TYR A 83 6.11 10.32 5.83
CA TYR A 83 6.06 10.15 4.37
C TYR A 83 4.86 10.92 3.81
N PHE A 84 3.64 10.64 4.30
CA PHE A 84 2.41 11.29 3.85
C PHE A 84 2.41 12.81 4.08
N LYS A 85 2.92 13.26 5.23
CA LYS A 85 3.13 14.69 5.52
C LYS A 85 4.08 15.35 4.53
N THR A 86 5.17 14.66 4.18
CA THR A 86 6.18 15.18 3.24
C THR A 86 5.63 15.26 1.80
N VAL A 87 5.03 14.18 1.27
CA VAL A 87 4.50 14.19 -0.12
C VAL A 87 3.34 15.16 -0.33
N SER A 88 2.54 15.39 0.71
CA SER A 88 1.37 16.27 0.67
C SER A 88 1.68 17.76 0.94
N GLY A 89 2.93 18.10 1.31
CA GLY A 89 3.27 19.46 1.75
C GLY A 89 2.54 19.85 3.03
N GLY A 90 2.38 18.92 3.97
CA GLY A 90 1.66 19.11 5.24
C GLY A 90 0.13 19.03 5.16
N LYS A 91 -0.46 18.89 3.97
CA LYS A 91 -1.93 18.81 3.80
C LYS A 91 -2.54 17.53 4.39
N MET A 92 -1.77 16.44 4.40
CA MET A 92 -2.14 15.18 5.04
C MET A 92 -1.17 14.89 6.20
N ASN A 93 -1.63 15.08 7.43
CA ASN A 93 -0.88 14.77 8.65
C ASN A 93 -1.57 13.58 9.33
N MET A 94 -1.00 12.38 9.16
CA MET A 94 -1.59 11.13 9.62
C MET A 94 -1.33 10.90 11.12
N GLN A 95 -2.39 10.57 11.87
CA GLN A 95 -2.29 9.96 13.20
C GLN A 95 -2.60 8.47 13.08
N THR A 96 -1.72 7.59 13.56
CA THR A 96 -2.06 6.16 13.67
C THR A 96 -2.52 5.84 15.09
N LEU A 97 -3.74 5.29 15.19
CA LEU A 97 -4.32 4.78 16.43
C LEU A 97 -4.47 3.26 16.35
N TYR A 98 -4.66 2.63 17.49
CA TYR A 98 -4.73 1.18 17.65
C TYR A 98 -6.02 0.76 18.34
N LEU A 99 -6.64 -0.32 17.86
CA LEU A 99 -7.67 -1.04 18.61
C LEU A 99 -7.08 -2.34 19.16
N PHE A 100 -7.10 -2.48 20.48
CA PHE A 100 -6.68 -3.68 21.21
C PHE A 100 -7.87 -4.30 21.93
N ASP A 101 -7.80 -5.60 22.19
CA ASP A 101 -8.67 -6.25 23.18
C ASP A 101 -7.83 -6.70 24.39
N ASN A 102 -8.11 -6.14 25.57
CA ASN A 102 -7.35 -6.44 26.80
C ASN A 102 -5.81 -6.34 26.63
N ASN A 103 -5.35 -5.32 25.88
CA ASN A 103 -3.95 -5.10 25.49
C ASN A 103 -3.31 -6.24 24.65
N ASN A 104 -4.13 -7.04 23.97
CA ASN A 104 -3.76 -8.08 23.01
C ASN A 104 -4.36 -7.78 21.61
N SER A 105 -4.04 -8.63 20.64
CA SER A 105 -4.65 -8.62 19.31
C SER A 105 -6.10 -9.10 19.32
N LEU A 106 -6.88 -8.70 18.34
CA LEU A 106 -8.23 -9.21 18.14
C LEU A 106 -8.15 -10.62 17.51
N THR A 107 -9.00 -11.55 17.97
CA THR A 107 -9.01 -12.93 17.47
C THR A 107 -10.21 -13.18 16.56
N LEU A 108 -9.94 -13.58 15.31
CA LEU A 108 -10.94 -13.95 14.33
C LEU A 108 -11.64 -15.27 14.71
N SER A 109 -12.87 -15.50 14.20
CA SER A 109 -13.68 -16.67 14.59
C SER A 109 -13.28 -17.96 13.87
N LYS A 110 -12.51 -17.87 12.78
CA LYS A 110 -12.05 -19.02 11.96
C LYS A 110 -10.54 -19.21 12.02
N PRO A 111 -10.06 -20.46 11.79
CA PRO A 111 -8.64 -20.74 11.67
C PRO A 111 -8.09 -20.21 10.33
N ARG A 112 -6.78 -19.92 10.25
CA ARG A 112 -6.19 -19.31 9.04
C ARG A 112 -6.44 -20.14 7.78
N GLY A 113 -6.26 -21.46 7.88
CA GLY A 113 -6.44 -22.40 6.75
C GLY A 113 -7.81 -22.33 6.07
N TYR A 114 -8.87 -21.92 6.78
CA TYR A 114 -10.22 -21.74 6.21
C TYR A 114 -10.28 -20.67 5.10
N TYR A 115 -9.40 -19.68 5.18
CA TYR A 115 -9.27 -18.58 4.22
C TYR A 115 -8.12 -18.80 3.22
N ALA A 116 -7.50 -19.98 3.22
CA ALA A 116 -6.48 -20.40 2.28
C ALA A 116 -7.01 -21.50 1.35
N GLU A 117 -6.36 -21.66 0.19
CA GLU A 117 -6.74 -22.65 -0.81
C GLU A 117 -6.57 -24.07 -0.24
N LYS A 118 -7.43 -24.99 -0.66
CA LYS A 118 -7.39 -26.39 -0.25
C LYS A 118 -6.31 -27.17 -1.00
N ASP A 119 -5.46 -27.86 -0.26
CA ASP A 119 -4.48 -28.81 -0.78
C ASP A 119 -4.25 -29.98 0.20
N ASP A 120 -3.27 -30.85 -0.09
CA ASP A 120 -2.90 -31.99 0.76
C ASP A 120 -2.43 -31.60 2.17
N GLN A 121 -2.04 -30.35 2.39
CA GLN A 121 -1.53 -29.80 3.64
C GLN A 121 -2.59 -28.96 4.37
N ASN A 122 -3.50 -28.34 3.61
CA ASN A 122 -4.67 -27.61 4.08
C ASN A 122 -5.99 -28.27 3.60
N PRO A 123 -6.36 -29.46 4.11
CA PRO A 123 -7.56 -30.17 3.66
C PRO A 123 -8.89 -29.48 4.06
N TYR A 124 -8.82 -28.45 4.91
CA TYR A 124 -9.95 -27.63 5.38
C TYR A 124 -10.06 -26.26 4.68
N GLY A 125 -9.19 -26.01 3.70
CA GLY A 125 -9.24 -24.82 2.86
C GLY A 125 -10.44 -24.79 1.93
N TYR A 126 -10.53 -23.71 1.17
CA TYR A 126 -11.60 -23.50 0.19
C TYR A 126 -11.32 -24.20 -1.14
N GLU A 127 -12.38 -24.60 -1.84
CA GLU A 127 -12.29 -25.18 -3.18
C GLU A 127 -12.14 -24.07 -4.23
N SER A 128 -11.47 -24.36 -5.36
CA SER A 128 -11.30 -23.36 -6.43
C SER A 128 -12.65 -22.85 -6.95
N GLY A 129 -12.80 -21.53 -7.07
CA GLY A 129 -14.05 -20.83 -7.35
C GLY A 129 -14.75 -20.26 -6.11
N GLU A 130 -14.35 -20.64 -4.88
CA GLU A 130 -14.88 -20.10 -3.63
C GLU A 130 -14.15 -18.82 -3.16
N GLU A 131 -13.10 -18.36 -3.85
CA GLU A 131 -12.17 -17.31 -3.39
C GLU A 131 -12.93 -16.03 -2.99
N ASN A 132 -13.87 -15.59 -3.82
CA ASN A 132 -14.68 -14.39 -3.58
C ASN A 132 -15.65 -14.55 -2.39
N SER A 133 -16.16 -15.75 -2.13
CA SER A 133 -17.00 -16.01 -0.94
C SER A 133 -16.15 -15.92 0.32
N ARG A 134 -14.97 -16.53 0.31
CA ARG A 134 -14.03 -16.50 1.44
C ARG A 134 -13.47 -15.10 1.68
N MET A 135 -13.26 -14.31 0.63
CA MET A 135 -12.93 -12.89 0.71
C MET A 135 -13.99 -12.12 1.50
N TYR A 136 -15.27 -12.28 1.15
CA TYR A 136 -16.39 -11.65 1.84
C TYR A 136 -16.57 -12.18 3.27
N GLU A 137 -16.40 -13.49 3.50
CA GLU A 137 -16.45 -14.10 4.83
C GLU A 137 -15.33 -13.62 5.76
N LEU A 138 -14.12 -13.40 5.23
CA LEU A 138 -13.00 -12.81 5.98
C LEU A 138 -13.31 -11.36 6.33
N GLN A 139 -13.82 -10.58 5.37
CA GLN A 139 -14.26 -9.20 5.60
C GLN A 139 -15.36 -9.10 6.68
N ALA A 140 -16.35 -9.98 6.63
CA ALA A 140 -17.38 -10.06 7.65
C ALA A 140 -16.82 -10.49 9.02
N ASP A 141 -15.89 -11.46 9.08
CA ASP A 141 -15.32 -11.93 10.34
C ASP A 141 -14.50 -10.83 11.04
N TRP A 142 -13.61 -10.13 10.33
CA TRP A 142 -12.87 -9.02 10.93
C TRP A 142 -13.77 -7.82 11.27
N ALA A 143 -14.79 -7.53 10.47
CA ALA A 143 -15.73 -6.43 10.75
C ALA A 143 -16.57 -6.68 12.00
N ASN A 144 -17.08 -7.91 12.14
CA ASN A 144 -17.78 -8.36 13.34
C ASN A 144 -16.85 -8.34 14.56
N THR A 145 -15.59 -8.78 14.41
CA THR A 145 -14.62 -8.82 15.51
C THR A 145 -14.30 -7.42 16.03
N ILE A 146 -14.07 -6.44 15.14
CA ILE A 146 -13.90 -5.03 15.52
C ILE A 146 -15.17 -4.47 16.16
N SER A 147 -16.34 -4.70 15.56
CA SER A 147 -17.62 -4.19 16.06
C SER A 147 -17.95 -4.74 17.46
N ASN A 148 -17.63 -6.01 17.72
CA ASN A 148 -17.75 -6.64 19.03
C ASN A 148 -16.78 -6.03 20.06
N ALA A 149 -15.52 -5.82 19.70
CA ALA A 149 -14.55 -5.16 20.58
C ALA A 149 -15.01 -3.75 21.00
N ILE A 150 -15.50 -2.96 20.04
CA ILE A 150 -16.08 -1.63 20.27
C ILE A 150 -17.33 -1.71 21.16
N THR A 151 -18.23 -2.65 20.89
CA THR A 151 -19.45 -2.88 21.70
C THR A 151 -19.12 -3.28 23.14
N ASN A 152 -18.03 -4.03 23.35
CA ASN A 152 -17.51 -4.38 24.66
C ASN A 152 -16.80 -3.22 25.39
N GLY A 153 -16.72 -2.04 24.77
CA GLY A 153 -16.17 -0.82 25.35
C GLY A 153 -14.71 -0.52 24.99
N ASN A 154 -14.08 -1.30 24.10
CA ASN A 154 -12.72 -0.99 23.65
C ASN A 154 -12.74 0.28 22.78
N LYS A 155 -11.87 1.23 23.12
CA LYS A 155 -11.69 2.50 22.39
C LYS A 155 -10.38 2.50 21.58
N PRO A 156 -10.28 3.31 20.51
CA PRO A 156 -9.01 3.61 19.88
C PRO A 156 -8.04 4.21 20.90
N LYS A 157 -6.78 3.79 20.84
CA LYS A 157 -5.69 4.30 21.69
C LYS A 157 -4.48 4.67 20.86
N ASP A 158 -3.61 5.54 21.38
CA ASP A 158 -2.21 5.54 20.94
C ASP A 158 -1.42 4.38 21.58
N ILE A 159 -0.14 4.27 21.23
CA ILE A 159 0.78 3.26 21.76
C ILE A 159 1.12 3.47 23.24
N GLU A 160 1.01 4.71 23.75
CA GLU A 160 1.10 5.09 25.17
C GLU A 160 -0.21 4.83 25.96
N GLU A 161 -1.21 4.23 25.31
CA GLU A 161 -2.54 3.85 25.83
C GLU A 161 -3.51 5.00 26.14
N ASN A 162 -3.23 6.23 25.70
CA ASN A 162 -4.19 7.34 25.79
C ASN A 162 -5.40 7.03 24.90
N GLN A 163 -6.61 7.22 25.43
CA GLN A 163 -7.85 6.91 24.71
C GLN A 163 -8.34 8.09 23.86
N PHE A 164 -8.82 7.77 22.67
CA PHE A 164 -9.44 8.70 21.72
C PHE A 164 -10.92 8.40 21.54
N ASN A 165 -11.67 9.35 21.00
CA ASN A 165 -13.09 9.19 20.69
C ASN A 165 -13.26 8.65 19.26
N PHE A 166 -14.44 8.12 18.92
CA PHE A 166 -14.67 7.66 17.55
C PHE A 166 -14.74 8.80 16.54
N ALA A 167 -15.13 10.00 16.99
CA ALA A 167 -14.97 11.24 16.24
C ALA A 167 -13.52 11.59 15.85
N ASP A 168 -12.51 11.04 16.53
CA ASP A 168 -11.10 11.22 16.16
C ASP A 168 -10.67 10.35 14.96
N LEU A 169 -11.51 9.40 14.53
CA LEU A 169 -11.27 8.54 13.37
C LEU A 169 -11.73 9.14 12.03
N ASP A 170 -12.53 10.21 12.08
CA ASP A 170 -13.07 10.95 10.93
C ASP A 170 -12.53 12.39 10.99
N ARG A 171 -11.25 12.57 10.61
CA ARG A 171 -10.61 13.90 10.65
C ARG A 171 -11.05 14.76 9.47
N ASN A 172 -11.34 14.15 8.33
CA ASN A 172 -11.77 14.85 7.13
C ASN A 172 -13.24 15.35 7.20
N ARG A 173 -14.06 14.75 8.09
CA ARG A 173 -15.47 15.05 8.38
C ARG A 173 -16.44 14.71 7.25
N ASP A 174 -16.17 13.65 6.49
CA ASP A 174 -17.07 13.11 5.46
C ASP A 174 -18.12 12.12 6.01
N GLY A 175 -18.05 11.78 7.31
CA GLY A 175 -18.93 10.83 7.98
C GLY A 175 -18.38 9.40 8.00
N LYS A 176 -17.15 9.18 7.52
CA LYS A 176 -16.48 7.88 7.53
C LYS A 176 -15.20 7.91 8.36
N ILE A 177 -14.82 6.74 8.84
CA ILE A 177 -13.49 6.49 9.35
C ILE A 177 -12.50 6.62 8.18
N ASP A 178 -11.53 7.52 8.32
CA ASP A 178 -10.54 7.90 7.30
C ASP A 178 -9.82 6.67 6.71
N LEU A 179 -9.32 5.76 7.56
CA LEU A 179 -8.71 4.48 7.16
C LEU A 179 -8.74 3.46 8.30
N ILE A 180 -8.96 2.18 7.96
CA ILE A 180 -8.71 1.05 8.87
C ILE A 180 -7.63 0.14 8.25
N THR A 181 -6.58 -0.17 9.00
CA THR A 181 -5.54 -1.10 8.56
C THR A 181 -5.58 -2.37 9.41
N VAL A 182 -6.00 -3.48 8.80
CA VAL A 182 -5.95 -4.81 9.43
C VAL A 182 -4.57 -5.42 9.20
N ILE A 183 -3.87 -5.75 10.28
CA ILE A 183 -2.55 -6.40 10.23
C ILE A 183 -2.67 -7.79 10.84
N TYR A 184 -2.56 -8.81 10.00
CA TYR A 184 -2.55 -10.19 10.46
C TYR A 184 -1.18 -10.56 11.07
N LYS A 185 -1.21 -11.47 12.04
CA LYS A 185 -0.04 -12.27 12.44
C LYS A 185 0.64 -12.85 11.19
N ASN A 186 1.97 -12.95 11.19
CA ASN A 186 2.67 -13.62 10.10
C ASN A 186 2.38 -15.13 10.13
N THR A 187 2.15 -15.76 8.98
CA THR A 187 1.86 -17.20 8.94
C THR A 187 3.10 -18.04 9.25
N THR A 188 2.95 -19.00 10.15
CA THR A 188 3.88 -20.12 10.35
C THR A 188 3.32 -21.43 9.80
N GLN A 189 2.13 -21.38 9.19
CA GLN A 189 1.43 -22.52 8.60
C GLN A 189 1.89 -22.72 7.16
N ASN A 190 2.02 -23.98 6.73
CA ASN A 190 2.33 -24.30 5.34
C ASN A 190 1.04 -24.34 4.53
N ILE A 191 0.69 -23.20 3.91
CA ILE A 191 -0.57 -22.98 3.19
C ILE A 191 -0.32 -22.24 1.88
N SER A 192 -1.08 -22.56 0.84
CA SER A 192 -1.07 -21.82 -0.44
C SER A 192 -1.78 -20.47 -0.29
N VAL A 193 -1.08 -19.37 -0.62
CA VAL A 193 -1.63 -18.01 -0.70
C VAL A 193 -1.21 -17.37 -2.02
N GLY A 194 -2.06 -17.53 -3.04
CA GLY A 194 -1.91 -16.88 -4.35
C GLY A 194 -2.44 -15.44 -4.40
N TRP A 195 -2.22 -14.75 -5.51
CA TRP A 195 -2.61 -13.33 -5.70
C TRP A 195 -4.12 -13.07 -5.53
N ASN A 196 -4.97 -14.03 -5.89
CA ASN A 196 -6.43 -13.95 -5.74
C ASN A 196 -6.93 -14.50 -4.39
N SER A 197 -6.03 -14.91 -3.48
CA SER A 197 -6.40 -15.54 -2.21
C SER A 197 -6.95 -14.49 -1.22
N PRO A 198 -7.94 -14.84 -0.38
CA PRO A 198 -8.43 -13.98 0.70
C PRO A 198 -7.34 -13.45 1.64
N LEU A 199 -6.24 -14.20 1.81
CA LEU A 199 -5.11 -13.84 2.68
C LEU A 199 -3.99 -13.06 1.96
N TRP A 200 -4.17 -12.68 0.69
CA TRP A 200 -3.25 -11.76 0.03
C TRP A 200 -3.36 -10.35 0.64
N ASP A 201 -2.33 -9.52 0.47
CA ASP A 201 -2.35 -8.13 0.95
C ASP A 201 -2.87 -7.20 -0.15
N TYR A 202 -3.89 -6.40 0.13
CA TYR A 202 -4.50 -5.47 -0.82
C TYR A 202 -5.32 -4.36 -0.13
N HIS A 203 -5.54 -3.26 -0.85
CA HIS A 203 -6.55 -2.24 -0.56
C HIS A 203 -7.97 -2.70 -0.90
N SER A 204 -8.95 -2.41 -0.03
CA SER A 204 -10.37 -2.69 -0.30
C SER A 204 -11.32 -1.65 0.29
N TYR A 205 -12.58 -1.69 -0.13
CA TYR A 205 -13.66 -0.85 0.40
C TYR A 205 -14.72 -1.70 1.09
N SER A 206 -15.13 -1.31 2.30
CA SER A 206 -16.22 -1.95 3.05
C SER A 206 -16.94 -0.95 3.96
N ASN A 207 -18.26 -1.06 4.10
CA ASN A 207 -19.07 -0.29 5.04
C ASN A 207 -19.68 -1.15 6.15
N MET A 208 -19.08 -2.32 6.43
CA MET A 208 -19.59 -3.28 7.41
C MET A 208 -19.45 -2.83 8.87
N ILE A 209 -18.58 -1.86 9.17
CA ILE A 209 -18.41 -1.32 10.52
C ILE A 209 -19.16 0.02 10.60
N SER A 210 -19.97 0.17 11.65
CA SER A 210 -20.73 1.38 11.96
C SER A 210 -20.64 1.64 13.46
N VAL A 211 -19.99 2.74 13.84
CA VAL A 211 -19.79 3.11 15.25
C VAL A 211 -20.65 4.32 15.59
N GLN A 212 -21.39 4.25 16.69
CA GLN A 212 -22.24 5.35 17.14
C GLN A 212 -21.64 6.01 18.39
N GLU A 213 -21.46 7.33 18.36
CA GLU A 213 -20.96 8.11 19.48
C GLU A 213 -21.87 9.33 19.70
N GLY A 214 -22.73 9.23 20.72
CA GLY A 214 -23.80 10.19 20.96
C GLY A 214 -24.82 10.19 19.82
N VAL A 215 -24.93 11.32 19.10
CA VAL A 215 -25.84 11.48 17.96
C VAL A 215 -25.16 11.22 16.61
N ASN A 216 -23.84 11.04 16.58
CA ASN A 216 -23.07 10.83 15.36
C ASN A 216 -22.90 9.34 15.09
N THR A 217 -22.85 8.98 13.81
CA THR A 217 -22.54 7.63 13.33
C THR A 217 -21.38 7.73 12.34
N TYR A 218 -20.33 6.96 12.58
CA TYR A 218 -19.13 6.87 11.75
C TYR A 218 -19.13 5.50 11.06
N GLN A 219 -19.17 5.49 9.73
CA GLN A 219 -19.09 4.24 8.96
C GLN A 219 -17.67 3.98 8.49
N SER A 220 -17.29 2.72 8.30
CA SER A 220 -16.04 2.45 7.58
C SER A 220 -16.17 2.74 6.08
N GLY A 221 -15.04 2.98 5.44
CA GLY A 221 -14.93 3.05 3.98
C GLY A 221 -13.71 2.29 3.50
N GLU A 222 -12.54 2.91 3.64
CA GLU A 222 -11.28 2.37 3.12
C GLU A 222 -10.58 1.42 4.10
N TYR A 223 -10.06 0.32 3.56
CA TYR A 223 -9.31 -0.69 4.31
C TYR A 223 -8.01 -1.07 3.64
N LEU A 224 -6.97 -1.27 4.44
CA LEU A 224 -5.76 -2.00 4.03
C LEU A 224 -5.74 -3.35 4.75
N GLN A 225 -5.49 -4.43 4.01
CA GLN A 225 -5.18 -5.74 4.56
C GLN A 225 -3.69 -6.02 4.37
N LEU A 226 -2.96 -6.28 5.46
CA LEU A 226 -1.50 -6.43 5.44
C LEU A 226 -1.01 -7.62 6.27
N THR A 227 0.04 -8.28 5.76
CA THR A 227 0.79 -9.33 6.44
C THR A 227 2.24 -8.88 6.59
N CYS A 228 2.67 -8.60 7.83
CA CYS A 228 4.00 -8.08 8.10
C CYS A 228 4.98 -9.22 8.42
N ASN A 229 6.08 -9.31 7.66
CA ASN A 229 7.17 -10.24 7.91
C ASN A 229 8.24 -9.58 8.78
N TYR A 230 8.71 -10.27 9.83
CA TYR A 230 9.79 -9.82 10.72
C TYR A 230 11.10 -10.58 10.46
N GLU A 231 11.00 -11.80 9.92
CA GLU A 231 12.10 -12.72 9.62
C GLU A 231 11.94 -13.37 8.24
N ASN A 232 13.03 -13.87 7.68
CA ASN A 232 13.09 -14.75 6.50
C ASN A 232 14.20 -15.81 6.67
N VAL A 233 14.48 -16.60 5.62
CA VAL A 233 15.51 -17.65 5.61
C VAL A 233 16.92 -17.19 5.97
N ASN A 234 17.22 -15.90 5.88
CA ASN A 234 18.52 -15.29 6.19
C ASN A 234 18.53 -14.53 7.52
N GLY A 235 17.43 -14.52 8.29
CA GLY A 235 17.28 -13.79 9.55
C GLY A 235 16.30 -12.62 9.46
N LEU A 236 16.55 -11.53 10.20
CA LEU A 236 15.59 -10.41 10.30
C LEU A 236 15.41 -9.66 8.97
N VAL A 237 14.17 -9.30 8.62
CA VAL A 237 13.84 -8.41 7.47
C VAL A 237 13.49 -6.99 7.90
N LEU A 238 13.88 -6.64 9.12
CA LEU A 238 13.72 -5.31 9.71
C LEU A 238 14.92 -4.41 9.42
N TYR A 239 14.69 -3.11 9.52
CA TYR A 239 15.70 -2.08 9.30
C TYR A 239 15.74 -1.09 10.46
N ARG A 240 16.84 -0.36 10.64
CA ARG A 240 16.94 0.82 11.51
C ARG A 240 17.46 2.03 10.74
N SER A 241 17.14 3.25 11.18
CA SER A 241 17.80 4.46 10.69
C SER A 241 18.71 5.06 11.76
N GLU A 242 19.09 6.33 11.64
CA GLU A 242 19.95 7.06 12.59
C GLU A 242 19.32 7.18 14.00
N ASP A 243 18.01 6.96 14.11
CA ASP A 243 17.25 6.85 15.35
C ASP A 243 17.45 5.52 16.11
N ASN A 244 18.08 4.53 15.47
CA ASN A 244 18.22 3.16 15.96
C ASN A 244 16.88 2.45 16.29
N LEU A 245 15.76 2.86 15.66
CA LEU A 245 14.45 2.23 15.85
C LEU A 245 14.17 1.15 14.80
N PRO A 246 13.81 -0.10 15.18
CA PRO A 246 13.42 -1.13 14.22
C PRO A 246 12.11 -0.78 13.53
N ILE A 247 12.12 -0.84 12.21
CA ILE A 247 10.96 -0.65 11.34
C ILE A 247 10.84 -1.77 10.31
N LEU A 248 9.62 -1.97 9.84
CA LEU A 248 9.32 -2.72 8.62
C LEU A 248 9.62 -1.86 7.38
N PRO A 249 9.84 -2.49 6.20
CA PRO A 249 9.88 -1.76 4.93
C PRO A 249 8.56 -1.00 4.68
N THR A 250 8.60 0.33 4.70
CA THR A 250 7.42 1.20 4.55
C THR A 250 6.90 1.30 3.13
N GLY A 251 7.68 0.93 2.11
CA GLY A 251 7.31 1.09 0.70
C GLY A 251 5.96 0.46 0.34
N LYS A 252 5.73 -0.80 0.72
CA LYS A 252 4.45 -1.49 0.49
C LYS A 252 3.31 -0.83 1.26
N ILE A 253 3.53 -0.50 2.54
CA ILE A 253 2.50 0.12 3.40
C ILE A 253 2.04 1.45 2.79
N CYS A 254 2.99 2.28 2.36
CA CYS A 254 2.68 3.56 1.72
C CYS A 254 2.01 3.38 0.35
N HIS A 255 2.36 2.34 -0.41
CA HIS A 255 1.75 2.01 -1.71
C HIS A 255 0.27 1.64 -1.55
N GLU A 256 -0.04 0.69 -0.65
CA GLU A 256 -1.43 0.31 -0.37
C GLU A 256 -2.24 1.49 0.20
N THR A 257 -1.63 2.30 1.09
CA THR A 257 -2.26 3.52 1.63
C THR A 257 -2.61 4.54 0.54
N MET A 258 -1.80 4.67 -0.52
CA MET A 258 -2.10 5.54 -1.65
C MET A 258 -3.31 5.07 -2.47
N HIS A 259 -3.65 3.78 -2.48
CA HIS A 259 -4.87 3.28 -3.12
C HIS A 259 -6.14 3.71 -2.39
N ALA A 260 -6.12 3.78 -1.05
CA ALA A 260 -7.19 4.36 -0.24
C ALA A 260 -7.41 5.86 -0.54
N LEU A 261 -6.36 6.58 -0.95
CA LEU A 261 -6.45 7.96 -1.45
C LEU A 261 -6.89 8.06 -2.93
N GLY A 262 -7.16 6.94 -3.58
CA GLY A 262 -7.64 6.86 -4.95
C GLY A 262 -6.56 6.73 -6.03
N LEU A 263 -5.27 6.73 -5.70
CA LEU A 263 -4.22 6.43 -6.69
C LEU A 263 -4.32 4.99 -7.19
N LYS A 264 -3.77 4.75 -8.38
CA LYS A 264 -3.83 3.45 -9.07
C LYS A 264 -2.45 3.09 -9.59
N ASP A 265 -2.25 1.80 -9.81
CA ASP A 265 -0.98 1.22 -10.23
C ASP A 265 -0.49 1.79 -11.56
N LEU A 266 0.77 2.22 -11.57
CA LEU A 266 1.50 2.72 -12.74
C LEU A 266 2.41 1.64 -13.36
N TYR A 267 2.21 0.38 -12.98
CA TYR A 267 2.71 -0.82 -13.64
C TYR A 267 1.56 -1.60 -14.30
N ARG A 268 1.89 -2.52 -15.21
CA ARG A 268 0.96 -3.48 -15.84
C ARG A 268 0.85 -4.75 -15.00
N SER A 269 -0.17 -5.59 -15.22
CA SER A 269 -0.33 -6.87 -14.50
C SER A 269 0.87 -7.84 -14.66
N ASN A 270 1.63 -7.73 -15.76
CA ASN A 270 2.91 -8.46 -15.94
C ASN A 270 4.11 -7.78 -15.27
N GLN A 271 3.85 -6.82 -14.37
CA GLN A 271 4.77 -5.97 -13.64
C GLN A 271 5.75 -5.11 -14.48
N THR A 272 5.50 -4.92 -15.78
CA THR A 272 6.26 -3.93 -16.58
C THR A 272 5.75 -2.51 -16.28
N SER A 273 6.64 -1.51 -16.27
CA SER A 273 6.26 -0.12 -16.02
C SER A 273 7.12 0.82 -16.85
N ALA A 274 6.50 1.84 -17.43
CA ALA A 274 7.16 2.97 -18.08
C ALA A 274 7.36 4.18 -17.14
N VAL A 275 7.14 4.01 -15.83
CA VAL A 275 7.36 5.03 -14.79
C VAL A 275 8.43 4.56 -13.80
N TYR A 276 8.39 3.28 -13.42
CA TYR A 276 9.37 2.59 -12.60
C TYR A 276 9.76 3.36 -11.32
N TYR A 277 10.99 3.85 -11.17
CA TYR A 277 11.43 4.56 -9.96
C TYR A 277 10.81 5.94 -9.77
N MET A 278 10.17 6.50 -10.79
CA MET A 278 9.68 7.87 -10.75
C MET A 278 8.35 8.06 -9.99
N SER A 279 7.78 6.99 -9.43
CA SER A 279 6.67 7.03 -8.47
C SER A 279 6.62 5.77 -7.58
N LEU A 280 6.17 5.93 -6.34
CA LEU A 280 5.78 4.82 -5.45
C LEU A 280 4.74 3.87 -6.07
N MET A 281 3.82 4.41 -6.87
CA MET A 281 2.73 3.63 -7.49
C MET A 281 3.19 2.83 -8.72
N ALA A 282 4.46 2.95 -9.09
CA ALA A 282 5.07 2.20 -10.18
C ALA A 282 5.92 1.05 -9.65
N LYS A 283 7.23 1.22 -9.46
CA LYS A 283 8.12 0.20 -8.88
C LYS A 283 9.20 0.83 -8.00
N HIS A 284 9.06 0.70 -6.69
CA HIS A 284 10.14 0.96 -5.75
C HIS A 284 10.99 -0.31 -5.55
N LEU A 285 12.33 -0.16 -5.46
CA LEU A 285 13.24 -1.28 -5.12
C LEU A 285 14.06 -1.03 -3.84
N THR A 286 13.74 0.03 -3.08
CA THR A 286 14.27 0.20 -1.72
C THR A 286 13.20 -0.17 -0.68
N PRO A 287 13.59 -0.55 0.55
CA PRO A 287 12.66 -0.81 1.66
C PRO A 287 11.71 0.35 1.96
N ILE A 288 12.16 1.58 1.72
CA ILE A 288 11.41 2.82 1.91
C ILE A 288 10.86 3.29 0.57
N GLY A 289 9.62 3.74 0.56
CA GLY A 289 8.95 4.25 -0.64
C GLY A 289 9.68 5.47 -1.24
N GLN A 290 9.73 5.53 -2.58
CA GLN A 290 10.16 6.72 -3.31
C GLN A 290 9.01 7.75 -3.35
N TYR A 291 9.31 9.01 -3.62
CA TYR A 291 8.33 10.09 -3.71
C TYR A 291 7.43 9.97 -4.96
N ILE A 292 6.12 10.20 -4.82
CA ILE A 292 5.16 10.25 -5.95
C ILE A 292 5.32 11.50 -6.81
N SER A 293 4.90 11.41 -8.08
CA SER A 293 5.01 12.50 -9.06
C SER A 293 4.07 13.68 -8.78
N VAL A 294 4.40 14.85 -9.33
CA VAL A 294 3.48 16.00 -9.38
C VAL A 294 2.14 15.68 -10.03
N LYS A 295 2.06 14.74 -10.99
CA LYS A 295 0.79 14.31 -11.59
C LYS A 295 -0.10 13.66 -10.52
N GLU A 296 0.45 12.80 -9.68
CA GLU A 296 -0.31 12.12 -8.62
C GLU A 296 -0.68 13.09 -7.50
N ARG A 297 0.26 13.97 -7.11
CA ARG A 297 0.02 15.01 -6.09
C ARG A 297 -1.04 16.03 -6.51
N GLU A 298 -1.08 16.38 -7.79
CA GLU A 298 -2.17 17.16 -8.40
C GLU A 298 -3.52 16.42 -8.28
N SER A 299 -3.54 15.12 -8.60
CA SER A 299 -4.77 14.32 -8.56
C SER A 299 -5.38 14.22 -7.16
N LEU A 300 -4.53 14.29 -6.13
CA LEU A 300 -4.90 14.32 -4.71
C LEU A 300 -5.23 15.74 -4.20
N GLY A 301 -5.06 16.80 -5.02
CA GLY A 301 -5.25 18.19 -4.60
C GLY A 301 -4.12 18.72 -3.69
N TRP A 302 -3.02 17.99 -3.57
CA TRP A 302 -1.88 18.38 -2.73
C TRP A 302 -1.02 19.47 -3.34
N LEU A 303 -1.16 19.72 -4.64
CA LEU A 303 -0.58 20.86 -5.33
C LEU A 303 -1.70 21.74 -5.92
N ASP A 304 -1.50 23.07 -5.88
CA ASP A 304 -2.45 24.05 -6.41
C ASP A 304 -1.95 24.74 -7.69
N ASN A 305 -2.75 25.68 -8.22
CA ASN A 305 -2.47 26.42 -9.46
C ASN A 305 -1.29 27.42 -9.34
N ASN A 306 -0.80 27.72 -8.13
CA ASN A 306 0.43 28.49 -7.95
C ASN A 306 1.66 27.59 -8.08
N GLN A 307 1.54 26.35 -7.59
CA GLN A 307 2.60 25.34 -7.59
C GLN A 307 2.73 24.57 -8.91
N ILE A 308 1.63 24.38 -9.65
CA ILE A 308 1.61 23.80 -11.00
C ILE A 308 1.11 24.83 -12.01
N LYS A 309 1.99 25.24 -12.94
CA LYS A 309 1.66 26.25 -13.96
C LYS A 309 1.52 25.64 -15.35
N THR A 310 0.63 26.21 -16.17
CA THR A 310 0.49 25.81 -17.58
C THR A 310 1.56 26.49 -18.44
N ILE A 311 2.15 25.78 -19.39
CA ILE A 311 3.01 26.35 -20.44
C ILE A 311 2.18 26.60 -21.70
N ASP A 312 2.04 27.87 -22.07
CA ASP A 312 1.25 28.37 -23.19
C ASP A 312 2.07 28.73 -24.44
N LYS A 313 3.36 29.04 -24.27
CA LYS A 313 4.31 29.50 -25.31
C LYS A 313 5.74 28.99 -25.11
N ASN A 314 6.58 29.15 -26.13
CA ASN A 314 8.04 28.94 -26.05
C ASN A 314 8.70 29.88 -25.04
N GLY A 315 9.80 29.45 -24.42
CA GLY A 315 10.63 30.31 -23.57
C GLY A 315 11.41 29.56 -22.50
N THR A 316 12.09 30.32 -21.64
CA THR A 316 12.81 29.80 -20.46
C THR A 316 11.90 29.82 -19.23
N TYR A 317 11.89 28.73 -18.47
CA TYR A 317 11.07 28.51 -17.29
C TYR A 317 11.94 28.04 -16.11
N THR A 318 11.47 28.28 -14.88
CA THR A 318 12.21 27.94 -13.64
C THR A 318 11.37 27.01 -12.78
N LEU A 319 11.94 25.86 -12.42
CA LEU A 319 11.38 24.89 -11.49
C LEU A 319 12.18 24.85 -10.20
N TYR A 320 11.46 24.73 -9.09
CA TYR A 320 12.04 24.36 -7.80
C TYR A 320 11.88 22.84 -7.57
N PRO A 321 12.68 22.20 -6.70
CA PRO A 321 12.60 20.78 -6.42
C PRO A 321 11.17 20.36 -6.03
N ALA A 322 10.74 19.15 -6.40
CA ALA A 322 9.38 18.66 -6.16
C ALA A 322 8.93 18.70 -4.68
N SER A 323 9.88 18.74 -3.73
CA SER A 323 9.65 18.90 -2.28
C SER A 323 9.45 20.33 -1.80
N ALA A 324 9.74 21.35 -2.62
CA ALA A 324 9.66 22.76 -2.23
C ALA A 324 8.22 23.18 -1.90
N GLN A 325 8.08 24.07 -0.91
CA GLN A 325 6.80 24.57 -0.44
C GLN A 325 6.56 25.99 -0.99
N ASN A 326 5.33 26.26 -1.43
CA ASN A 326 4.88 27.56 -1.98
C ASN A 326 5.56 28.02 -3.29
N GLU A 327 6.45 27.21 -3.87
CA GLU A 327 7.15 27.50 -5.12
C GLU A 327 6.54 26.77 -6.34
N VAL A 328 6.97 27.15 -7.55
CA VAL A 328 6.62 26.44 -8.79
C VAL A 328 7.42 25.14 -8.88
N VAL A 329 6.77 24.03 -8.50
CA VAL A 329 7.38 22.68 -8.50
C VAL A 329 7.05 21.88 -9.74
N ALA A 330 6.09 22.34 -10.56
CA ALA A 330 5.77 21.70 -11.82
C ALA A 330 5.27 22.69 -12.88
N TYR A 331 5.49 22.28 -14.13
CA TYR A 331 4.79 22.81 -15.28
C TYR A 331 3.98 21.72 -15.97
N LYS A 332 2.90 22.08 -16.65
CA LYS A 332 2.11 21.16 -17.48
C LYS A 332 1.64 21.77 -18.79
N ARG A 333 1.33 20.93 -19.78
CA ARG A 333 0.69 21.35 -21.04
C ARG A 333 -0.11 20.20 -21.66
N ASP A 334 -1.34 20.46 -22.08
CA ASP A 334 -2.12 19.54 -22.91
C ASP A 334 -1.61 19.56 -24.36
N LEU A 335 -1.42 18.37 -24.93
CA LEU A 335 -0.85 18.15 -26.26
C LEU A 335 -1.92 17.69 -27.25
N PRO A 336 -1.78 17.97 -28.56
CA PRO A 336 -2.75 17.58 -29.58
C PRO A 336 -3.02 16.07 -29.68
N ASN A 337 -2.08 15.24 -29.21
CA ASN A 337 -2.16 13.78 -29.21
C ASN A 337 -3.03 13.20 -28.04
N GLY A 338 -3.68 14.05 -27.23
CA GLY A 338 -4.49 13.62 -26.09
C GLY A 338 -3.67 13.24 -24.84
N LYS A 339 -2.40 13.62 -24.79
CA LYS A 339 -1.56 13.56 -23.59
C LYS A 339 -1.41 14.93 -22.95
N THR A 340 -1.27 14.96 -21.64
CA THR A 340 -0.77 16.11 -20.90
C THR A 340 0.68 15.83 -20.51
N LEU A 341 1.58 16.70 -20.95
CA LEU A 341 2.96 16.76 -20.48
C LEU A 341 2.99 17.36 -19.08
N TYR A 342 3.74 16.74 -18.17
CA TYR A 342 4.15 17.30 -16.89
C TYR A 342 5.67 17.34 -16.83
N LEU A 343 6.23 18.46 -16.34
CA LEU A 343 7.65 18.63 -16.09
C LEU A 343 7.85 18.98 -14.61
N GLU A 344 8.72 18.25 -13.92
CA GLU A 344 9.11 18.52 -12.52
C GLU A 344 10.61 18.38 -12.34
N TYR A 345 11.17 19.06 -11.33
CA TYR A 345 12.57 18.91 -10.97
C TYR A 345 12.73 17.92 -9.81
N ARG A 346 13.44 16.80 -10.06
CA ARG A 346 13.78 15.80 -9.04
C ARG A 346 15.25 15.89 -8.66
N GLN A 347 15.51 15.78 -7.36
CA GLN A 347 16.86 15.73 -6.79
C GLN A 347 17.03 14.46 -5.98
N PHE A 348 17.89 13.58 -6.48
CA PHE A 348 18.18 12.30 -5.83
C PHE A 348 19.50 12.34 -5.04
N ASP A 349 20.17 13.48 -4.96
CA ASP A 349 21.35 13.69 -4.14
C ASP A 349 21.00 13.85 -2.64
N ASP A 350 22.00 13.76 -1.78
CA ASP A 350 21.82 13.69 -0.31
C ASP A 350 21.30 15.01 0.30
N ASN A 351 21.28 16.10 -0.48
CA ASN A 351 20.72 17.41 -0.11
C ASN A 351 19.21 17.53 -0.37
N GLY A 352 18.62 16.57 -1.09
CA GLY A 352 17.20 16.59 -1.48
C GLY A 352 16.26 16.05 -0.40
N ASN A 353 15.11 15.56 -0.83
CA ASN A 353 14.14 14.92 0.06
C ASN A 353 14.65 13.53 0.51
N LYS A 354 14.61 13.22 1.82
CA LYS A 354 15.03 11.91 2.37
C LYS A 354 14.25 10.71 1.79
N TYR A 355 13.02 10.91 1.33
CA TYR A 355 12.25 9.89 0.61
C TYR A 355 12.61 9.84 -0.88
N ASP A 356 13.08 10.93 -1.47
CA ASP A 356 13.41 11.05 -2.88
C ASP A 356 14.92 11.02 -3.17
N THR A 357 15.74 10.44 -2.30
CA THR A 357 17.20 10.35 -2.47
C THR A 357 17.69 8.94 -2.85
N LYS A 358 18.82 8.90 -3.55
CA LYS A 358 19.56 7.72 -3.99
C LYS A 358 20.24 6.96 -2.85
N ASN A 359 20.58 7.65 -1.76
CA ASN A 359 21.20 7.10 -0.56
C ASN A 359 20.26 7.25 0.64
N LYS A 360 19.73 6.14 1.16
CA LYS A 360 18.96 6.17 2.41
C LYS A 360 19.84 5.65 3.54
N LYS A 361 19.94 6.40 4.64
CA LYS A 361 20.68 5.97 5.84
C LYS A 361 19.84 4.96 6.61
N LEU A 362 19.87 3.74 6.10
CA LEU A 362 19.06 2.63 6.55
C LEU A 362 19.97 1.41 6.69
N TYR A 363 19.89 0.73 7.82
CA TYR A 363 20.77 -0.39 8.18
C TYR A 363 19.93 -1.65 8.38
N SER A 364 20.46 -2.80 7.97
CA SER A 364 19.81 -4.10 8.24
C SER A 364 19.84 -4.42 9.74
N CYS A 365 18.70 -4.75 10.34
CA CYS A 365 18.66 -5.28 11.71
C CYS A 365 19.36 -6.63 11.84
N ASN A 366 19.58 -7.34 10.74
CA ASN A 366 20.17 -8.67 10.72
C ASN A 366 21.70 -8.66 10.72
N THR A 367 22.30 -7.82 9.88
CA THR A 367 23.76 -7.77 9.67
C THR A 367 24.42 -6.50 10.21
N GLY A 368 23.63 -5.46 10.48
CA GLY A 368 24.14 -4.12 10.80
C GLY A 368 24.65 -3.32 9.58
N ASP A 369 24.66 -3.92 8.39
CA ASP A 369 25.17 -3.26 7.18
C ASP A 369 24.25 -2.14 6.70
N LEU A 370 24.86 -1.07 6.18
CA LEU A 370 24.17 -0.02 5.44
C LEU A 370 23.55 -0.61 4.16
N ILE A 371 22.24 -0.40 3.97
CA ILE A 371 21.56 -0.78 2.74
C ILE A 371 22.11 0.03 1.58
N LYS A 372 22.61 -0.67 0.57
CA LYS A 372 23.25 -0.06 -0.60
C LYS A 372 22.28 0.88 -1.32
N GLY A 373 22.75 2.11 -1.58
CA GLY A 373 22.03 3.08 -2.39
C GLY A 373 21.78 2.62 -3.83
N VAL A 374 20.82 3.27 -4.48
CA VAL A 374 20.49 3.06 -5.90
C VAL A 374 21.20 4.08 -6.78
N THR A 375 21.33 3.81 -8.07
CA THR A 375 21.73 4.84 -9.04
C THR A 375 20.48 5.61 -9.46
N LEU A 376 20.45 6.92 -9.22
CA LEU A 376 19.42 7.83 -9.71
C LEU A 376 20.09 9.14 -10.17
N LYS A 377 19.65 9.68 -11.31
CA LYS A 377 20.15 10.92 -11.91
C LYS A 377 19.22 12.08 -11.59
N SER A 378 19.71 13.12 -10.91
CA SER A 378 18.96 14.36 -10.65
C SER A 378 18.74 15.16 -11.94
N GLY A 379 17.61 15.86 -12.05
CA GLY A 379 17.28 16.70 -13.21
C GLY A 379 15.79 16.82 -13.50
N LEU A 380 15.48 17.34 -14.69
CA LEU A 380 14.12 17.53 -15.18
C LEU A 380 13.52 16.17 -15.58
N ILE A 381 12.39 15.80 -14.98
CA ILE A 381 11.63 14.60 -15.36
C ILE A 381 10.43 15.04 -16.18
N CYS A 382 10.26 14.41 -17.35
CA CYS A 382 9.12 14.65 -18.25
C CYS A 382 8.18 13.45 -18.23
N TYR A 383 6.90 13.67 -17.93
CA TYR A 383 5.86 12.64 -17.95
C TYR A 383 4.81 12.95 -19.02
N LEU A 384 4.32 11.92 -19.70
CA LEU A 384 3.09 11.99 -20.50
C LEU A 384 2.00 11.17 -19.82
N ALA A 385 0.93 11.82 -19.40
CA ALA A 385 -0.30 11.18 -18.90
C ALA A 385 -1.46 11.44 -19.86
N ASN A 386 -2.52 10.61 -19.86
CA ASN A 386 -3.71 10.89 -20.66
C ASN A 386 -4.41 12.17 -20.18
N THR A 387 -4.74 13.08 -21.11
CA THR A 387 -5.46 14.31 -20.80
C THR A 387 -6.84 14.01 -20.22
N GLY A 388 -7.25 14.78 -19.21
CA GLY A 388 -8.54 14.61 -18.51
C GLY A 388 -8.62 13.41 -17.55
N VAL A 389 -7.63 12.50 -17.54
CA VAL A 389 -7.63 11.35 -16.62
C VAL A 389 -7.06 11.78 -15.26
N ARG A 390 -7.94 11.90 -14.25
CA ARG A 390 -7.53 12.27 -12.89
C ARG A 390 -6.59 11.23 -12.29
N PHE A 391 -6.98 9.97 -12.22
CA PHE A 391 -6.16 8.89 -11.63
C PHE A 391 -5.72 7.94 -12.75
N PRO A 392 -4.52 8.13 -13.34
CA PRO A 392 -4.02 7.21 -14.36
C PRO A 392 -3.73 5.83 -13.76
N SER A 393 -4.01 4.78 -14.52
CA SER A 393 -3.65 3.39 -14.19
C SER A 393 -3.08 2.70 -15.41
N ASN A 394 -1.98 1.97 -15.26
CA ASN A 394 -1.32 1.24 -16.34
C ASN A 394 -1.69 -0.26 -16.39
N ILE A 395 -2.43 -0.79 -15.41
CA ILE A 395 -2.75 -2.23 -15.27
C ILE A 395 -3.29 -2.84 -16.57
N ASN A 396 -4.30 -2.21 -17.17
CA ASN A 396 -5.00 -2.69 -18.36
C ASN A 396 -4.39 -2.21 -19.70
N THR A 397 -3.14 -1.72 -19.69
CA THR A 397 -2.49 -1.17 -20.89
C THR A 397 -1.61 -2.19 -21.61
N THR A 398 -1.39 -2.02 -22.92
CA THR A 398 -0.66 -2.99 -23.76
C THR A 398 0.27 -2.33 -24.78
N GLY A 399 1.32 -3.03 -25.20
CA GLY A 399 2.27 -2.53 -26.21
C GLY A 399 2.96 -1.23 -25.79
N ALA A 400 2.93 -0.23 -26.67
CA ALA A 400 3.43 1.13 -26.40
C ALA A 400 2.37 2.08 -25.80
N ASN A 401 1.12 1.62 -25.61
CA ASN A 401 0.08 2.46 -25.01
C ASN A 401 0.28 2.48 -23.49
N TRP A 402 0.48 3.67 -22.91
CA TRP A 402 0.56 3.88 -21.47
C TRP A 402 -0.37 5.03 -21.07
N ASN A 403 -1.09 4.88 -19.96
CA ASN A 403 -1.93 5.95 -19.43
C ASN A 403 -1.11 6.99 -18.67
N MET A 404 0.06 6.58 -18.17
CA MET A 404 1.14 7.46 -17.74
C MET A 404 2.50 6.81 -18.02
N GLN A 405 3.45 7.58 -18.55
CA GLN A 405 4.83 7.16 -18.81
C GLN A 405 5.82 8.31 -18.55
N VAL A 406 7.07 7.97 -18.29
CA VAL A 406 8.22 8.88 -18.31
C VAL A 406 8.76 8.92 -19.75
N VAL A 407 9.13 10.11 -20.23
CA VAL A 407 9.84 10.30 -21.50
C VAL A 407 11.31 10.53 -21.20
N SER A 408 12.20 9.86 -21.95
CA SER A 408 13.57 9.61 -21.52
C SER A 408 14.49 9.32 -22.71
N ASN A 409 15.70 9.90 -22.68
CA ASN A 409 16.85 9.46 -23.48
C ASN A 409 17.72 8.42 -22.74
N GLY A 410 17.37 8.11 -21.49
CA GLY A 410 18.04 7.12 -20.64
C GLY A 410 17.97 5.70 -21.19
N GLN A 411 18.99 4.92 -20.86
CA GLN A 411 19.23 3.58 -21.38
C GLN A 411 18.69 2.48 -20.45
N TYR A 412 18.43 2.79 -19.18
CA TYR A 412 17.94 1.81 -18.22
C TYR A 412 16.41 1.74 -18.21
N SER A 413 15.86 0.53 -18.36
CA SER A 413 14.43 0.23 -18.25
C SER A 413 13.83 0.55 -16.87
N THR A 414 14.69 0.80 -15.87
CA THR A 414 14.35 1.24 -14.51
C THR A 414 14.08 2.75 -14.40
N MET A 415 14.24 3.53 -15.49
CA MET A 415 14.14 4.99 -15.50
C MET A 415 15.08 5.68 -14.49
N SER A 416 16.19 5.05 -14.12
CA SER A 416 17.17 5.60 -13.17
C SER A 416 17.99 6.76 -13.73
N ASP A 417 18.12 6.83 -15.05
CA ASP A 417 18.89 7.83 -15.80
C ASP A 417 17.99 8.71 -16.70
N CYS A 418 16.68 8.72 -16.46
CA CYS A 418 15.71 9.40 -17.33
C CYS A 418 15.73 10.93 -17.24
N ALA A 419 16.34 11.49 -16.20
CA ALA A 419 16.37 12.92 -15.97
C ALA A 419 17.21 13.65 -17.02
N VAL A 420 16.70 14.77 -17.52
CA VAL A 420 17.48 15.72 -18.33
C VAL A 420 18.31 16.56 -17.37
N GLY A 421 19.63 16.41 -17.44
CA GLY A 421 20.62 17.12 -16.61
C GLY A 421 21.06 18.44 -17.22
N ASP A 422 21.95 19.16 -16.52
CA ASP A 422 22.50 20.44 -16.96
C ASP A 422 23.18 20.35 -18.34
N GLY A 423 22.76 21.20 -19.27
CA GLY A 423 23.26 21.21 -20.65
C GLY A 423 22.77 20.06 -21.53
N GLU A 424 21.78 19.28 -21.10
CA GLU A 424 21.17 18.19 -21.89
C GLU A 424 19.80 18.56 -22.48
N GLU A 425 19.37 17.77 -23.48
CA GLU A 425 18.11 17.93 -24.21
C GLU A 425 17.24 16.67 -24.23
N LEU A 426 15.94 16.86 -24.45
CA LEU A 426 14.97 15.79 -24.68
C LEU A 426 13.88 16.24 -25.68
N TYR A 427 13.59 15.37 -26.64
CA TYR A 427 12.42 15.47 -27.52
C TYR A 427 11.27 14.67 -26.90
N ILE A 428 10.11 15.31 -26.73
CA ILE A 428 8.96 14.75 -25.99
C ILE A 428 7.90 14.18 -26.94
N ASP A 429 7.79 14.79 -28.12
CA ASP A 429 7.08 14.31 -29.31
C ASP A 429 7.84 14.88 -30.53
N ASN A 430 7.38 14.65 -31.76
CA ASN A 430 8.05 15.14 -32.98
C ASN A 430 8.26 16.67 -33.00
N ASP A 431 7.41 17.42 -32.29
CA ASP A 431 7.41 18.89 -32.33
C ASP A 431 8.00 19.55 -31.07
N ILE A 432 7.95 18.92 -29.89
CA ILE A 432 8.31 19.57 -28.60
C ILE A 432 9.70 19.16 -28.12
N PHE A 433 10.51 20.18 -27.84
CA PHE A 433 11.89 20.08 -27.39
C PHE A 433 12.07 20.79 -26.05
N VAL A 434 12.82 20.17 -25.13
CA VAL A 434 13.29 20.81 -23.89
C VAL A 434 14.81 20.73 -23.79
N TYR A 435 15.41 21.78 -23.22
CA TYR A 435 16.85 21.89 -22.94
C TYR A 435 17.06 22.50 -21.56
N VAL A 436 17.84 21.84 -20.69
CA VAL A 436 18.11 22.37 -19.35
C VAL A 436 19.31 23.32 -19.43
N THR A 437 19.08 24.60 -19.16
CA THR A 437 20.07 25.67 -19.31
C THR A 437 20.93 25.88 -18.07
N ASN A 438 20.43 25.47 -16.89
CA ASN A 438 21.10 25.62 -15.60
C ASN A 438 20.45 24.69 -14.57
N MET A 439 21.25 24.00 -13.75
CA MET A 439 20.76 23.17 -12.65
C MET A 439 21.55 23.39 -11.35
N SER A 440 20.82 23.53 -10.23
CA SER A 440 21.39 23.78 -8.91
C SER A 440 20.57 23.09 -7.80
N ALA A 441 21.13 22.99 -6.60
CA ALA A 441 20.46 22.38 -5.44
C ALA A 441 19.14 23.09 -5.03
N ASP A 442 18.89 24.33 -5.47
CA ASP A 442 17.68 25.07 -5.11
C ASP A 442 16.70 25.25 -6.29
N LYS A 443 17.18 25.17 -7.54
CA LYS A 443 16.35 25.38 -8.75
C LYS A 443 16.96 24.77 -10.02
N LEU A 444 16.11 24.54 -11.01
CA LEU A 444 16.45 24.16 -12.38
C LEU A 444 15.81 25.16 -13.35
N GLU A 445 16.55 25.60 -14.35
CA GLU A 445 16.08 26.44 -15.45
C GLU A 445 16.14 25.64 -16.75
N PHE A 446 15.08 25.72 -17.55
CA PHE A 446 15.00 25.01 -18.82
C PHE A 446 14.32 25.86 -19.88
N GLU A 447 14.76 25.71 -21.12
CA GLU A 447 14.05 26.20 -22.30
C GLU A 447 13.12 25.12 -22.83
N ILE A 448 11.96 25.55 -23.31
CA ILE A 448 11.02 24.72 -24.07
C ILE A 448 10.66 25.42 -25.37
N SER A 449 10.71 24.65 -26.46
CA SER A 449 10.37 25.11 -27.80
C SER A 449 9.43 24.12 -28.51
N GLY A 450 8.96 24.47 -29.70
CA GLY A 450 7.95 23.68 -30.42
C GLY A 450 6.51 23.92 -29.98
N ILE A 451 6.31 24.86 -29.06
CA ILE A 451 5.00 25.25 -28.57
C ILE A 451 4.41 26.30 -29.51
N ALA A 452 3.43 25.86 -30.31
CA ALA A 452 2.53 26.78 -30.99
C ALA A 452 1.84 27.67 -29.94
N GLU A 453 2.03 28.99 -30.07
CA GLU A 453 1.34 29.97 -29.23
C GLU A 453 -0.17 29.75 -29.37
N THR A 454 -0.84 29.48 -28.25
CA THR A 454 -2.29 29.51 -28.25
C THR A 454 -2.74 30.96 -28.35
N THR A 455 -3.00 31.44 -29.56
CA THR A 455 -3.78 32.66 -29.77
C THR A 455 -5.01 32.56 -28.87
N PRO A 456 -5.25 33.50 -27.94
CA PRO A 456 -6.36 33.37 -27.02
C PRO A 456 -7.63 33.28 -27.85
N THR A 457 -8.27 32.11 -27.81
CA THR A 457 -9.58 31.93 -28.46
C THR A 457 -10.47 33.00 -27.84
N PRO A 458 -11.04 33.94 -28.62
CA PRO A 458 -11.74 35.07 -28.06
C PRO A 458 -12.84 34.52 -27.17
N THR A 459 -12.71 34.75 -25.86
CA THR A 459 -13.73 34.35 -24.91
C THR A 459 -15.00 35.05 -25.38
N LEU A 460 -16.00 34.27 -25.79
CA LEU A 460 -17.29 34.84 -26.16
C LEU A 460 -17.87 35.48 -24.90
N THR A 461 -17.63 36.78 -24.74
CA THR A 461 -18.44 37.65 -23.89
C THR A 461 -19.88 37.34 -24.26
N PRO A 462 -20.74 36.89 -23.33
CA PRO A 462 -22.05 36.36 -23.68
C PRO A 462 -22.84 37.41 -24.44
N THR A 463 -22.94 37.23 -25.75
CA THR A 463 -23.66 38.13 -26.64
C THR A 463 -25.12 38.02 -26.27
N SER A 464 -25.72 39.14 -25.85
CA SER A 464 -27.14 39.18 -25.51
C SER A 464 -27.96 38.65 -26.69
N THR A 465 -28.61 37.50 -26.49
CA THR A 465 -29.38 36.83 -27.53
C THR A 465 -30.45 37.78 -28.06
N PRO A 466 -30.54 38.04 -29.38
CA PRO A 466 -31.53 38.95 -29.93
C PRO A 466 -32.94 38.42 -29.61
N THR A 467 -33.70 39.24 -28.87
CA THR A 467 -35.06 38.90 -28.46
C THR A 467 -35.96 38.86 -29.71
N PRO A 468 -36.80 37.81 -29.91
CA PRO A 468 -37.73 37.80 -31.03
C PRO A 468 -38.74 38.94 -30.88
N THR A 469 -38.86 39.76 -31.92
CA THR A 469 -39.83 40.87 -31.98
C THR A 469 -41.25 40.35 -32.03
N ILE A 470 -41.99 40.52 -30.91
CA ILE A 470 -43.42 40.25 -30.84
C ILE A 470 -44.19 41.46 -31.40
N ASN A 471 -45.01 41.22 -32.41
CA ASN A 471 -45.95 42.19 -32.97
C ASN A 471 -47.08 42.49 -31.95
N PRO A 472 -47.41 43.74 -31.61
CA PRO A 472 -48.31 44.04 -30.50
C PRO A 472 -49.79 43.81 -30.85
N THR A 473 -50.49 43.11 -29.96
CA THR A 473 -51.96 43.16 -29.79
C THR A 473 -52.31 43.39 -28.31
N PRO A 474 -53.47 44.00 -28.01
CA PRO A 474 -53.54 45.00 -26.94
C PRO A 474 -53.68 44.47 -25.51
N THR A 475 -53.23 45.32 -24.59
CA THR A 475 -53.23 45.19 -23.13
C THR A 475 -54.60 45.00 -22.49
N VAL A 476 -54.66 44.20 -21.43
CA VAL A 476 -55.70 44.27 -20.38
C VAL A 476 -55.03 44.34 -19.00
N SER A 477 -55.60 45.15 -18.10
CA SER A 477 -55.02 45.49 -16.78
C SER A 477 -55.05 44.34 -15.74
N PRO A 478 -54.25 44.39 -14.65
CA PRO A 478 -54.02 43.25 -13.78
C PRO A 478 -55.10 43.06 -12.69
N SER A 479 -55.14 41.86 -12.12
CA SER A 479 -55.90 41.50 -10.91
C SER A 479 -55.00 40.65 -10.00
N PRO A 480 -55.09 40.74 -8.65
CA PRO A 480 -54.01 40.30 -7.76
C PRO A 480 -53.90 38.79 -7.53
N ILE A 481 -52.69 38.38 -7.15
CA ILE A 481 -52.27 37.00 -6.88
C ILE A 481 -52.90 36.43 -5.60
N PRO A 482 -53.51 35.23 -5.63
CA PRO A 482 -53.73 34.38 -4.46
C PRO A 482 -52.53 33.46 -4.17
N SER A 483 -52.25 33.24 -2.88
CA SER A 483 -51.21 32.34 -2.36
C SER A 483 -51.43 30.86 -2.74
N PRO A 484 -50.36 30.04 -2.90
CA PRO A 484 -50.50 28.60 -3.13
C PRO A 484 -51.12 27.87 -1.92
N THR A 485 -52.09 27.01 -2.18
CA THR A 485 -52.62 25.99 -1.25
C THR A 485 -52.02 24.61 -1.53
N PRO A 486 -51.90 23.74 -0.51
CA PRO A 486 -51.13 22.49 -0.61
C PRO A 486 -51.83 21.41 -1.44
N THR A 487 -51.05 20.64 -2.20
CA THR A 487 -51.54 19.55 -3.05
C THR A 487 -51.73 18.26 -2.25
N ALA A 488 -52.94 17.70 -2.28
CA ALA A 488 -53.25 16.40 -1.66
C ALA A 488 -53.20 15.24 -2.67
N THR A 489 -52.92 14.04 -2.16
CA THR A 489 -52.74 12.77 -2.88
C THR A 489 -53.95 12.31 -3.72
N PRO A 490 -53.73 11.68 -4.89
CA PRO A 490 -54.79 11.00 -5.63
C PRO A 490 -55.14 9.64 -5.01
N ARG A 491 -56.44 9.35 -4.93
CA ARG A 491 -57.04 8.08 -4.50
C ARG A 491 -57.71 7.39 -5.72
N PRO A 492 -57.58 6.06 -5.91
CA PRO A 492 -58.29 5.35 -6.97
C PRO A 492 -59.80 5.22 -6.74
N THR A 493 -60.53 4.99 -7.83
CA THR A 493 -62.00 5.04 -7.95
C THR A 493 -62.70 3.68 -7.76
N HIS A 494 -63.96 3.73 -7.31
CA HIS A 494 -64.96 2.62 -7.35
C HIS A 494 -65.42 2.36 -8.81
N THR A 495 -66.13 1.29 -9.23
CA THR A 495 -67.15 0.36 -8.65
C THR A 495 -67.00 -1.07 -9.29
N THR A 496 -67.78 -2.16 -9.09
CA THR A 496 -69.14 -2.43 -8.56
C THR A 496 -69.29 -3.77 -7.78
N SER A 497 -70.37 -3.83 -6.99
CA SER A 497 -71.22 -4.95 -6.51
C SER A 497 -71.48 -6.19 -7.41
N PRO A 498 -72.14 -7.28 -6.90
CA PRO A 498 -72.49 -7.62 -5.50
C PRO A 498 -72.39 -9.13 -5.05
N THR A 499 -72.64 -9.35 -3.74
CA THR A 499 -73.36 -10.49 -3.07
C THR A 499 -72.70 -11.83 -2.67
N ALA A 500 -73.17 -12.28 -1.49
CA ALA A 500 -73.27 -13.65 -0.93
C ALA A 500 -72.10 -14.26 -0.11
N THR A 501 -72.32 -14.28 1.22
CA THR A 501 -71.78 -15.15 2.29
C THR A 501 -71.76 -16.65 1.93
N PRO A 502 -70.86 -17.49 2.52
CA PRO A 502 -70.95 -17.81 3.95
C PRO A 502 -69.64 -17.90 4.75
N THR A 503 -69.77 -17.61 6.04
CA THR A 503 -68.82 -17.94 7.11
C THR A 503 -68.75 -19.46 7.32
N ILE A 504 -67.55 -20.04 7.44
CA ILE A 504 -67.38 -21.42 7.91
C ILE A 504 -66.52 -21.41 9.17
N THR A 505 -67.15 -21.66 10.30
CA THR A 505 -66.52 -21.94 11.60
C THR A 505 -65.90 -23.35 11.57
N PRO A 506 -64.65 -23.55 12.01
CA PRO A 506 -64.12 -24.88 12.22
C PRO A 506 -64.61 -25.44 13.56
N THR A 507 -65.29 -26.60 13.55
CA THR A 507 -65.67 -27.33 14.76
C THR A 507 -65.34 -28.82 14.70
N THR A 508 -64.72 -29.30 15.78
CA THR A 508 -64.68 -30.68 16.32
C THR A 508 -64.02 -31.82 15.51
N SER A 509 -62.87 -32.28 16.04
CA SER A 509 -62.42 -33.67 16.32
C SER A 509 -63.11 -34.88 15.63
N PRO A 510 -62.32 -35.90 15.26
CA PRO A 510 -62.30 -37.09 16.14
C PRO A 510 -60.91 -37.62 16.52
N THR A 511 -60.89 -38.42 17.59
CA THR A 511 -59.74 -39.08 18.24
C THR A 511 -59.22 -40.36 17.57
N ALA A 512 -57.90 -40.60 17.64
CA ALA A 512 -57.31 -41.94 17.81
C ALA A 512 -55.90 -41.87 18.43
N THR A 513 -55.62 -42.75 19.40
CA THR A 513 -54.32 -42.94 20.11
C THR A 513 -53.45 -44.00 19.44
N PRO A 514 -52.11 -43.95 19.54
CA PRO A 514 -51.39 -44.72 20.60
C PRO A 514 -50.19 -43.96 21.21
N HIS A 515 -50.08 -43.91 22.54
CA HIS A 515 -49.27 -44.78 23.43
C HIS A 515 -47.83 -44.25 23.68
N PRO A 516 -47.38 -44.10 24.95
CA PRO A 516 -46.11 -43.44 25.28
C PRO A 516 -44.89 -44.37 25.17
N THR A 517 -43.73 -43.80 24.85
CA THR A 517 -42.42 -44.41 25.13
C THR A 517 -41.80 -43.77 26.39
N PRO A 518 -41.19 -44.57 27.29
CA PRO A 518 -40.98 -44.15 28.69
C PRO A 518 -39.71 -43.32 28.92
N THR A 519 -39.83 -42.36 29.83
CA THR A 519 -38.68 -41.76 30.52
C THR A 519 -38.16 -42.75 31.56
N ILE A 520 -36.85 -43.06 31.56
CA ILE A 520 -36.23 -43.90 32.60
C ILE A 520 -35.10 -43.12 33.28
N THR A 521 -35.38 -42.62 34.48
CA THR A 521 -34.36 -42.25 35.47
C THR A 521 -33.88 -43.49 36.22
N PRO A 522 -32.56 -43.70 36.35
CA PRO A 522 -32.00 -44.54 37.39
C PRO A 522 -31.28 -43.69 38.46
N THR A 523 -31.77 -43.73 39.69
CA THR A 523 -31.04 -43.28 40.88
C THR A 523 -30.77 -44.49 41.76
N ALA A 524 -29.51 -44.88 41.94
CA ALA A 524 -29.02 -45.62 43.12
C ALA A 524 -27.50 -45.84 43.04
N THR A 525 -26.76 -45.22 43.96
CA THR A 525 -25.43 -45.69 44.37
C THR A 525 -25.53 -47.00 45.15
N PRO A 526 -24.57 -47.91 44.96
CA PRO A 526 -24.05 -48.69 46.09
C PRO A 526 -22.54 -48.50 46.27
N THR A 527 -22.14 -48.26 47.52
CA THR A 527 -20.76 -48.14 47.98
C THR A 527 -20.13 -49.53 48.16
N ALA A 528 -18.90 -49.73 47.72
CA ALA A 528 -18.06 -50.85 48.16
C ALA A 528 -16.58 -50.43 48.22
N THR A 529 -15.96 -50.65 49.38
CA THR A 529 -14.57 -50.28 49.74
C THR A 529 -13.55 -51.38 49.39
N PRO A 530 -12.22 -51.09 49.40
CA PRO A 530 -11.23 -51.82 48.59
C PRO A 530 -10.46 -52.94 49.32
N THR A 531 -9.96 -53.91 48.55
CA THR A 531 -8.74 -54.77 48.75
C THR A 531 -8.66 -55.75 47.55
N ALA A 532 -7.53 -56.30 47.09
CA ALA A 532 -6.11 -56.16 47.40
C ALA A 532 -5.26 -56.34 46.09
N SER A 533 -3.93 -56.14 46.19
CA SER A 533 -2.97 -56.31 45.07
C SER A 533 -2.86 -57.76 44.57
N PRO A 534 -2.51 -57.93 43.28
CA PRO A 534 -1.34 -58.77 42.99
C PRO A 534 -0.33 -58.10 42.06
N THR A 535 0.93 -58.03 42.51
CA THR A 535 2.11 -57.81 41.66
C THR A 535 2.41 -59.02 40.78
N LEU A 536 2.51 -58.84 39.46
CA LEU A 536 3.48 -59.56 38.61
C LEU A 536 3.90 -58.72 37.39
N ILE A 537 5.22 -58.70 37.16
CA ILE A 537 5.97 -58.25 35.97
C ILE A 537 6.20 -59.55 35.15
N PRO A 538 6.05 -59.61 33.79
CA PRO A 538 7.10 -59.07 32.92
C PRO A 538 6.77 -58.66 31.45
N THR A 539 7.63 -57.75 30.94
CA THR A 539 8.17 -57.63 29.56
C THR A 539 7.33 -58.03 28.32
N SER A 540 7.05 -57.06 27.44
CA SER A 540 7.87 -56.84 26.22
C SER A 540 7.34 -55.68 25.37
N THR A 541 8.18 -54.68 25.12
CA THR A 541 7.88 -53.53 24.24
C THR A 541 8.47 -53.77 22.84
N PRO A 542 7.71 -53.52 21.74
CA PRO A 542 8.28 -53.52 20.39
C PRO A 542 9.40 -52.48 20.25
N LYS A 543 10.50 -52.91 19.62
CA LYS A 543 11.74 -52.15 19.45
C LYS A 543 11.59 -51.06 18.36
N PRO A 544 11.90 -49.78 18.63
CA PRO A 544 12.00 -48.77 17.57
C PRO A 544 13.19 -49.08 16.64
N THR A 545 12.99 -48.88 15.34
CA THR A 545 14.01 -49.05 14.31
C THR A 545 15.07 -47.94 14.37
N PRO A 546 16.36 -48.24 14.18
CA PRO A 546 17.43 -47.26 14.35
C PRO A 546 17.52 -46.28 13.17
N ARG A 547 17.51 -44.99 13.48
CA ARG A 547 18.01 -43.92 12.60
C ARG A 547 19.52 -44.09 12.40
N PRO A 548 20.05 -44.07 11.16
CA PRO A 548 21.49 -44.24 10.93
C PRO A 548 22.29 -43.10 11.55
N THR A 549 23.34 -43.48 12.29
CA THR A 549 24.26 -42.60 13.01
C THR A 549 25.39 -42.09 12.12
N ALA A 550 25.65 -40.78 12.15
CA ALA A 550 26.90 -40.23 11.65
C ALA A 550 28.05 -40.55 12.62
N THR A 551 29.16 -41.05 12.11
CA THR A 551 30.30 -41.56 12.92
C THR A 551 31.36 -40.50 13.22
N THR A 552 31.61 -40.33 14.52
CA THR A 552 32.91 -40.03 15.16
C THR A 552 33.82 -38.94 14.57
N ASN A 553 33.83 -37.80 15.26
CA ASN A 553 34.89 -36.79 15.22
C ASN A 553 36.17 -37.30 15.95
N PRO A 554 37.38 -37.22 15.35
CA PRO A 554 38.63 -37.40 16.08
C PRO A 554 39.08 -36.07 16.71
N THR A 555 39.36 -36.09 18.02
CA THR A 555 39.85 -34.90 18.74
C THR A 555 41.37 -34.78 18.61
N ILE A 556 41.90 -33.63 18.19
CA ILE A 556 43.31 -33.25 18.34
C ILE A 556 43.39 -31.82 18.90
N THR A 557 44.32 -31.61 19.84
CA THR A 557 44.55 -30.39 20.65
C THR A 557 45.32 -29.28 19.87
N PRO A 558 45.45 -28.05 20.41
CA PRO A 558 45.40 -26.82 19.58
C PRO A 558 46.75 -26.23 19.17
N ALA A 559 46.82 -25.63 17.97
CA ALA A 559 47.82 -24.62 17.61
C ALA A 559 47.37 -23.70 16.44
N THR A 560 47.57 -22.39 16.62
CA THR A 560 47.70 -21.31 15.61
C THR A 560 46.58 -21.01 14.60
N SER A 561 46.16 -19.73 14.60
CA SER A 561 45.36 -19.00 13.61
C SER A 561 46.21 -18.56 12.38
N PRO A 562 45.66 -18.14 11.21
CA PRO A 562 44.28 -18.23 10.69
C PRO A 562 44.17 -18.92 9.30
N THR A 563 42.96 -19.17 8.79
CA THR A 563 42.52 -18.90 7.38
C THR A 563 40.99 -19.10 7.30
N ALA A 564 40.29 -18.27 6.50
CA ALA A 564 38.84 -18.36 6.35
C ALA A 564 38.42 -19.61 5.54
N THR A 565 37.33 -20.27 5.96
CA THR A 565 36.68 -21.35 5.18
C THR A 565 35.21 -20.99 4.99
N THR A 566 34.75 -21.11 3.75
CA THR A 566 33.43 -20.66 3.29
C THR A 566 32.31 -21.62 3.68
N CYS A 567 31.12 -21.05 3.92
CA CYS A 567 29.85 -21.77 3.92
C CYS A 567 29.62 -22.39 2.53
N PRO A 568 28.99 -23.59 2.39
CA PRO A 568 28.68 -24.16 1.07
C PRO A 568 27.68 -23.28 0.30
N THR A 569 28.21 -22.47 -0.61
CA THR A 569 27.45 -21.70 -1.59
C THR A 569 26.82 -22.63 -2.64
N HIS A 570 25.68 -22.21 -3.17
CA HIS A 570 25.22 -22.73 -4.47
C HIS A 570 26.16 -22.15 -5.53
N ASP A 571 26.92 -22.99 -6.23
CA ASP A 571 27.89 -22.54 -7.23
C ASP A 571 27.64 -23.20 -8.59
N ILE A 572 27.75 -22.38 -9.64
CA ILE A 572 27.75 -22.82 -11.04
C ILE A 572 29.20 -22.89 -11.51
N ASN A 573 29.59 -24.01 -12.12
CA ASN A 573 30.84 -24.11 -12.88
C ASN A 573 30.51 -24.23 -14.37
N CYS A 574 31.21 -23.47 -15.22
CA CYS A 574 30.95 -23.43 -16.66
C CYS A 574 32.25 -23.60 -17.44
N THR A 575 32.27 -24.52 -18.40
CA THR A 575 33.39 -24.76 -19.32
C THR A 575 32.90 -24.78 -20.76
N ILE A 576 33.64 -24.17 -21.69
CA ILE A 576 33.39 -24.32 -23.13
C ILE A 576 34.24 -25.50 -23.62
N GLU A 577 33.59 -26.52 -24.17
CA GLU A 577 34.23 -27.71 -24.72
C GLU A 577 33.84 -27.83 -26.20
N GLY A 578 34.79 -27.47 -27.07
CA GLY A 578 34.57 -27.38 -28.52
C GLY A 578 33.56 -26.27 -28.88
N ASN A 579 32.36 -26.67 -29.31
CA ASN A 579 31.26 -25.77 -29.65
C ASN A 579 30.12 -25.78 -28.63
N ASN A 580 30.25 -26.49 -27.49
CA ASN A 580 29.21 -26.53 -26.46
C ASN A 580 29.67 -25.78 -25.19
N ILE A 581 28.71 -25.21 -24.45
CA ILE A 581 28.89 -24.83 -23.06
C ILE A 581 28.40 -25.97 -22.17
N SER A 582 29.29 -26.49 -21.32
CA SER A 582 29.00 -27.41 -20.22
C SER A 582 28.78 -26.58 -18.95
N VAL A 583 27.64 -26.76 -18.30
CA VAL A 583 27.25 -26.08 -17.06
C VAL A 583 27.00 -27.14 -15.99
N LYS A 584 27.76 -27.08 -14.90
CA LYS A 584 27.65 -28.00 -13.76
C LYS A 584 27.21 -27.26 -12.52
N LEU A 585 26.15 -27.75 -11.87
CA LEU A 585 25.62 -27.19 -10.64
C LEU A 585 26.19 -27.94 -9.43
N THR A 586 26.47 -27.21 -8.35
CA THR A 586 26.84 -27.79 -7.05
C THR A 586 25.76 -27.51 -6.02
N ASN A 587 25.47 -28.50 -5.16
CA ASN A 587 24.38 -28.46 -4.18
C ASN A 587 22.99 -28.15 -4.77
N SER A 588 22.68 -28.67 -5.97
CA SER A 588 21.43 -28.34 -6.65
C SER A 588 20.19 -28.88 -5.92
N THR A 589 19.37 -27.99 -5.34
CA THR A 589 17.96 -28.29 -5.07
C THR A 589 17.18 -28.33 -6.40
N SER A 590 16.06 -29.07 -6.44
CA SER A 590 15.29 -29.34 -7.67
C SER A 590 14.43 -28.16 -8.19
N GLY A 591 14.87 -26.92 -7.99
CA GLY A 591 14.11 -25.70 -8.30
C GLY A 591 14.94 -24.61 -8.98
N GLY A 592 14.26 -23.75 -9.74
CA GLY A 592 14.85 -22.61 -10.45
C GLY A 592 14.97 -22.80 -11.96
N ILE A 593 15.71 -21.90 -12.61
CA ILE A 593 16.00 -21.88 -14.05
C ILE A 593 17.46 -21.46 -14.30
N ILE A 594 18.08 -22.04 -15.33
CA ILE A 594 19.42 -21.66 -15.81
C ILE A 594 19.26 -20.82 -17.07
N LEU A 595 19.71 -19.57 -17.01
CA LEU A 595 19.81 -18.67 -18.15
C LEU A 595 21.21 -18.75 -18.75
N ILE A 596 21.29 -19.00 -20.06
CA ILE A 596 22.54 -19.00 -20.84
C ILE A 596 22.40 -17.96 -21.94
N SER A 597 23.15 -16.87 -21.80
CA SER A 597 23.16 -15.72 -22.72
C SER A 597 24.46 -15.70 -23.53
N GLU A 598 24.34 -15.71 -24.85
CA GLU A 598 25.44 -15.71 -25.81
C GLU A 598 25.61 -14.33 -26.45
N PHE A 599 26.85 -13.84 -26.49
CA PHE A 599 27.21 -12.52 -26.98
C PHE A 599 28.28 -12.61 -28.08
N HIS A 600 28.18 -11.70 -29.03
CA HIS A 600 29.21 -11.43 -30.03
C HIS A 600 30.37 -10.62 -29.40
N SER A 601 31.49 -10.47 -30.11
CA SER A 601 32.70 -9.80 -29.61
C SER A 601 32.55 -8.29 -29.41
N ASP A 602 31.56 -7.67 -30.03
CA ASP A 602 31.13 -6.29 -29.83
C ASP A 602 30.20 -6.11 -28.60
N GLY A 603 29.92 -7.18 -27.86
CA GLY A 603 29.01 -7.17 -26.70
C GLY A 603 27.52 -7.29 -27.06
N ARG A 604 27.15 -7.42 -28.34
CA ARG A 604 25.75 -7.61 -28.77
C ARG A 604 25.25 -9.00 -28.39
N LEU A 605 24.09 -9.07 -27.73
CA LEU A 605 23.40 -10.34 -27.45
C LEU A 605 22.99 -11.02 -28.76
N LEU A 606 23.37 -12.30 -28.92
CA LEU A 606 23.04 -13.15 -30.06
C LEU A 606 21.83 -14.05 -29.77
N ARG A 607 21.82 -14.68 -28.58
CA ARG A 607 20.78 -15.64 -28.17
C ARG A 607 20.73 -15.73 -26.65
N CYS A 608 19.55 -15.98 -26.10
CA CYS A 608 19.39 -16.40 -24.71
C CYS A 608 18.56 -17.69 -24.70
N THR A 609 18.98 -18.67 -23.89
CA THR A 609 18.24 -19.93 -23.69
C THR A 609 17.95 -20.15 -22.21
N ILE A 610 16.83 -20.81 -21.92
CA ILE A 610 16.38 -21.15 -20.57
C ILE A 610 16.42 -22.68 -20.46
N ASN A 611 17.02 -23.20 -19.40
CA ASN A 611 17.15 -24.63 -19.13
C ASN A 611 16.69 -24.92 -17.69
N SER A 612 16.04 -26.07 -17.47
CA SER A 612 15.75 -26.53 -16.11
C SER A 612 17.03 -26.96 -15.40
N PRO A 613 17.19 -26.70 -14.09
CA PRO A 613 18.38 -27.10 -13.33
C PRO A 613 18.49 -28.62 -13.28
N GLN A 614 19.62 -29.12 -13.76
CA GLN A 614 20.07 -30.51 -13.70
C GLN A 614 21.57 -30.48 -13.36
N GLU A 615 22.10 -31.57 -12.79
CA GLU A 615 23.51 -31.58 -12.31
C GLU A 615 24.52 -31.19 -13.40
N ASN A 616 24.25 -31.57 -14.66
CA ASN A 616 25.06 -31.21 -15.82
C ASN A 616 24.15 -30.85 -17.00
N ILE A 617 24.36 -29.68 -17.59
CA ILE A 617 23.64 -29.16 -18.77
C ILE A 617 24.67 -28.90 -19.87
N SER A 618 24.42 -29.36 -21.10
CA SER A 618 25.28 -29.11 -22.27
C SER A 618 24.46 -28.45 -23.38
N VAL A 619 24.81 -27.22 -23.77
CA VAL A 619 24.10 -26.46 -24.81
C VAL A 619 25.04 -26.12 -25.97
N PRO A 620 24.66 -26.38 -27.24
CA PRO A 620 25.47 -26.02 -28.41
C PRO A 620 25.42 -24.51 -28.66
N LEU A 621 26.58 -23.87 -28.76
CA LEU A 621 26.76 -22.44 -29.00
C LEU A 621 26.66 -22.09 -30.49
N LEU A 622 26.27 -20.85 -30.79
CA LEU A 622 26.33 -20.32 -32.16
C LEU A 622 27.79 -20.13 -32.60
N SER A 623 28.04 -20.24 -33.91
CA SER A 623 29.37 -20.03 -34.50
C SER A 623 29.93 -18.62 -34.27
N ALA A 624 29.05 -17.62 -34.12
CA ALA A 624 29.41 -16.23 -33.84
C ALA A 624 29.56 -15.91 -32.33
N THR A 625 29.34 -16.88 -31.44
CA THR A 625 29.42 -16.65 -29.99
C THR A 625 30.86 -16.49 -29.54
N HIS A 626 31.17 -15.33 -28.97
CA HIS A 626 32.47 -15.00 -28.39
C HIS A 626 32.44 -15.05 -26.85
N THR A 627 31.35 -14.62 -26.22
CA THR A 627 31.21 -14.63 -24.76
C THR A 627 29.88 -15.26 -24.35
N VAL A 628 29.90 -16.08 -23.31
CA VAL A 628 28.73 -16.71 -22.72
C VAL A 628 28.61 -16.26 -21.27
N LYS A 629 27.41 -15.85 -20.85
CA LYS A 629 27.08 -15.61 -19.43
C LYS A 629 26.05 -16.62 -18.97
N VAL A 630 26.29 -17.23 -17.82
CA VAL A 630 25.41 -18.23 -17.21
C VAL A 630 24.99 -17.76 -15.83
N MET A 631 23.70 -17.89 -15.52
CA MET A 631 23.11 -17.50 -14.24
C MET A 631 22.04 -18.52 -13.82
N TRP A 632 21.91 -18.79 -12.52
CA TRP A 632 20.85 -19.61 -11.94
C TRP A 632 19.91 -18.71 -11.14
N TRP A 633 18.61 -18.87 -11.36
CA TRP A 633 17.56 -17.98 -10.85
C TRP A 633 16.47 -18.81 -10.17
N ASN A 634 15.84 -18.27 -9.12
CA ASN A 634 14.76 -18.93 -8.41
C ASN A 634 13.49 -19.07 -9.27
N SER A 635 13.16 -18.05 -10.06
CA SER A 635 12.01 -18.00 -10.98
C SER A 635 12.16 -16.84 -11.96
N LEU A 636 11.48 -16.87 -13.10
CA LEU A 636 11.33 -15.67 -13.96
C LEU A 636 10.56 -14.55 -13.27
N ASN A 637 9.74 -14.87 -12.26
CA ASN A 637 8.88 -13.91 -11.57
C ASN A 637 9.60 -13.16 -10.43
N ASN A 638 10.73 -13.69 -9.93
CA ASN A 638 11.54 -13.08 -8.87
C ASN A 638 12.97 -12.84 -9.38
N LEU A 639 13.32 -11.59 -9.65
CA LEU A 639 14.60 -11.20 -10.29
C LEU A 639 15.83 -11.27 -9.37
N VAL A 640 15.83 -12.18 -8.39
CA VAL A 640 16.98 -12.44 -7.51
C VAL A 640 17.70 -13.69 -8.01
N PRO A 641 18.90 -13.55 -8.61
CA PRO A 641 19.69 -14.71 -9.01
C PRO A 641 20.18 -15.46 -7.75
N ILE A 642 20.21 -16.79 -7.83
CA ILE A 642 20.72 -17.68 -6.78
C ILE A 642 22.24 -17.56 -6.66
N THR A 643 22.91 -17.24 -7.77
CA THR A 643 24.37 -17.16 -7.88
C THR A 643 24.78 -15.93 -8.69
N ASP A 644 26.00 -15.43 -8.46
CA ASP A 644 26.63 -14.48 -9.37
C ASP A 644 26.70 -15.02 -10.81
N SER A 645 26.70 -14.12 -11.79
CA SER A 645 26.82 -14.49 -13.19
C SER A 645 28.22 -14.99 -13.51
N LYS A 646 28.36 -16.26 -13.92
CA LYS A 646 29.63 -16.78 -14.43
C LYS A 646 29.76 -16.40 -15.90
N THR A 647 30.89 -15.80 -16.27
CA THR A 647 31.20 -15.41 -17.65
C THR A 647 32.32 -16.30 -18.18
N VAL A 648 32.14 -16.85 -19.38
CA VAL A 648 33.15 -17.66 -20.08
C VAL A 648 33.30 -17.11 -21.50
N THR A 649 34.53 -16.82 -21.89
CA THR A 649 34.88 -16.36 -23.24
C THR A 649 35.47 -17.53 -24.04
N LYS A 650 35.14 -17.59 -25.33
CA LYS A 650 35.58 -18.63 -26.27
C LYS A 650 36.90 -18.27 -26.95
#